data_AF-A0A369UNR4-F1
#
_entry.id   AF-A0A369UNR4-F1
#
_cell.length_a   1.000
_cell.length_b   1.000
_cell.length_c   1.000
_cell.angle_alpha   90.00
_cell.angle_beta   90.00
_cell.angle_gamma   90.00
#
_symmetry.space_group_name_H-M   'P 1'
#
loop_
_entity.id
_entity.type
_entity.pdbx_description
1 polymer ?
#
loop_
_entity_poly.entity_id
_entity_poly.type
_entity_poly.pdbx_seq_one_letter_code
_entity_poly.pdbx_strand_id
1 'polypeptide(L)'
;MARAAPAFTDNTAFLGELCRYADLLIERATYQRQTPPAPDAQGPLALRRLASRERHTRDVDAALVMAWQQLESRMHASIAKDCFIPWIHLAQLFQLTALEQQLVLIALLPDLDAEYRAVLTAFSDGEEVAEARLPLSAAVHLLSSEREALQSALLMDSALRRWCVLELDPRCDVLRLSGGLRIDPTLAAYLCGRAAPQLRLNEALPELVSTDSLSELLISTETRQWAERFIARCGAAAPATAAFVLQLQGPDARMLERLCAAIFAPLHMGCVRLDASQLIGRGGAGQAVTLERLRLLCRDALLCNRVLVLTDCQRLSGNAADDESRAQFEGILDTLLESQRYVVALNGPARVLSEHAHHFARHTVTPLLIQVPMPDAQLRRRIWQAGAQRHALTLSDALLDKLVNSYLFTETQIDSVLKEVGSRRLLEAATTHDDSLLLEACRDASVSEQFSVAEEVKTRYRLDDIVLPAATRGWLEEVLKHVQHRHQVIEQWGFDRYNANSRNLCMLFYGPSGTGKTMAASIVANELNLGLYRVDLANVLSKYIGDTEKHLAQLFDQAESMNVVLFFDEAESLFSKRTETHDAHDRYANLQTGYLLQRIETYPGIVILSTNLLTNMDKAFTRRFKFMIEYPFPGVLQRRQLWHKAFPPGAPLADNVDFELLAEKASLSGGNINNIALRAAFYAAAEHQAVGMDHLLRAVEREYDKLGKVFAVGDFAWAEDD
;
A
#
# COMPACT_ATOMS: atom_id res chain seq x y z
N MET A 1 9.12 -61.32 -6.12
CA MET A 1 9.51 -60.03 -5.50
C MET A 1 10.16 -59.17 -6.58
N ALA A 2 9.42 -58.25 -7.19
CA ALA A 2 10.01 -57.29 -8.11
C ALA A 2 10.98 -56.40 -7.32
N ARG A 3 12.25 -56.35 -7.73
CA ARG A 3 13.23 -55.44 -7.12
C ARG A 3 12.71 -54.01 -7.33
N ALA A 4 12.56 -53.25 -6.25
CA ALA A 4 12.18 -51.84 -6.33
C ALA A 4 13.19 -51.10 -7.22
N ALA A 5 12.70 -50.33 -8.19
CA ALA A 5 13.55 -49.57 -9.09
C ALA A 5 14.35 -48.52 -8.31
N PRO A 6 15.64 -48.31 -8.62
CA PRO A 6 16.45 -47.34 -7.91
C PRO A 6 16.04 -45.91 -8.27
N ALA A 7 15.88 -45.07 -7.25
CA ALA A 7 15.72 -43.62 -7.41
C ALA A 7 16.89 -43.02 -8.21
N PHE A 8 16.65 -41.90 -8.89
CA PHE A 8 17.70 -41.10 -9.50
C PHE A 8 18.55 -40.41 -8.43
N THR A 9 19.83 -40.21 -8.73
CA THR A 9 20.78 -39.54 -7.84
C THR A 9 20.77 -38.02 -8.00
N ASP A 10 20.61 -37.55 -9.24
CA ASP A 10 20.61 -36.13 -9.62
C ASP A 10 19.89 -35.93 -10.96
N ASN A 11 19.74 -34.67 -11.37
CA ASN A 11 19.12 -34.31 -12.64
C ASN A 11 19.91 -34.84 -13.86
N THR A 12 21.24 -34.93 -13.77
CA THR A 12 22.08 -35.40 -14.88
C THR A 12 21.86 -36.87 -15.20
N ALA A 13 21.73 -37.72 -14.19
CA ALA A 13 21.41 -39.14 -14.34
C ALA A 13 20.02 -39.34 -14.95
N PHE A 14 19.06 -38.47 -14.61
CA PHE A 14 17.72 -38.46 -15.19
C PHE A 14 17.74 -38.06 -16.67
N LEU A 15 18.39 -36.95 -17.01
CA LEU A 15 18.53 -36.49 -18.41
C LEU A 15 19.22 -37.53 -19.29
N GLY A 16 20.23 -38.25 -18.78
CA GLY A 16 20.89 -39.32 -19.54
C GLY A 16 20.03 -40.55 -19.82
N GLU A 17 19.01 -40.84 -19.00
CA GLU A 17 18.01 -41.87 -19.31
C GLU A 17 16.95 -41.35 -20.28
N LEU A 18 16.57 -40.06 -20.19
CA LEU A 18 15.70 -39.41 -21.16
C LEU A 18 16.31 -39.37 -22.56
N CYS A 19 17.61 -39.07 -22.70
CA CYS A 19 18.29 -39.12 -24.01
C CYS A 19 18.26 -40.53 -24.60
N ARG A 20 18.52 -41.56 -23.79
CA ARG A 20 18.41 -42.97 -24.23
C ARG A 20 17.00 -43.33 -24.71
N TYR A 21 15.98 -42.80 -24.03
CA TYR A 21 14.60 -42.96 -24.47
C TYR A 21 14.32 -42.22 -25.79
N ALA A 22 14.85 -41.00 -25.94
CA ALA A 22 14.73 -40.23 -27.17
C ALA A 22 15.43 -40.88 -28.37
N ASP A 23 16.59 -41.51 -28.14
CA ASP A 23 17.31 -42.26 -29.17
C ASP A 23 16.45 -43.42 -29.71
N LEU A 24 15.71 -44.11 -28.84
CA LEU A 24 14.76 -45.15 -29.25
C LEU A 24 13.58 -44.58 -30.05
N LEU A 25 13.08 -43.39 -29.72
CA LEU A 25 12.02 -42.72 -30.50
C LEU A 25 12.52 -42.36 -31.90
N ILE A 26 13.75 -41.85 -32.00
CA ILE A 26 14.40 -41.53 -33.27
C ILE A 26 14.66 -42.81 -34.08
N GLU A 27 15.17 -43.86 -33.45
CA GLU A 27 15.37 -45.17 -34.10
C GLU A 27 14.05 -45.67 -34.69
N ARG A 28 12.97 -45.68 -33.91
CA ARG A 28 11.65 -46.07 -34.41
C ARG A 28 11.22 -45.25 -35.62
N ALA A 29 11.31 -43.92 -35.53
CA ALA A 29 10.87 -43.02 -36.58
C ALA A 29 11.71 -43.17 -37.86
N THR A 30 13.03 -43.34 -37.75
CA THR A 30 13.90 -43.59 -38.91
C THR A 30 13.53 -44.89 -39.60
N TYR A 31 13.27 -45.97 -38.86
CA TYR A 31 12.80 -47.23 -39.44
C TYR A 31 11.40 -47.13 -40.03
N GLN A 32 10.48 -46.33 -39.48
CA GLN A 32 9.14 -46.11 -40.06
C GLN A 32 9.18 -45.28 -41.36
N ARG A 33 10.17 -44.39 -41.54
CA ARG A 33 10.25 -43.50 -42.70
C ARG A 33 10.97 -44.07 -43.91
N GLN A 34 11.80 -45.11 -43.75
CA GLN A 34 12.42 -45.80 -44.89
C GLN A 34 11.34 -46.21 -45.90
N THR A 35 11.49 -45.89 -47.19
CA THR A 35 10.44 -46.12 -48.19
C THR A 35 10.18 -47.63 -48.34
N PRO A 36 8.92 -48.10 -48.41
CA PRO A 36 8.68 -49.47 -48.84
C PRO A 36 9.27 -49.67 -50.25
N PRO A 37 9.79 -50.87 -50.58
CA PRO A 37 10.26 -51.14 -51.93
C PRO A 37 9.11 -50.88 -52.94
N ALA A 38 9.46 -50.38 -54.13
CA ALA A 38 8.49 -50.07 -55.20
C ALA A 38 7.48 -51.22 -55.41
N PRO A 39 6.22 -50.93 -55.78
CA PRO A 39 5.16 -51.93 -55.90
C PRO A 39 5.48 -53.10 -56.86
N ASP A 40 6.44 -52.92 -57.77
CA ASP A 40 6.92 -53.93 -58.72
C ASP A 40 8.01 -54.87 -58.16
N ALA A 41 8.49 -54.64 -56.93
CA ALA A 41 9.52 -55.43 -56.28
C ALA A 41 8.93 -56.51 -55.33
N GLN A 42 7.88 -57.23 -55.73
CA GLN A 42 7.24 -58.30 -54.94
C GLN A 42 8.05 -59.62 -54.91
N GLY A 43 9.37 -59.54 -54.86
CA GLY A 43 10.23 -60.71 -54.69
C GLY A 43 10.26 -61.20 -53.23
N PRO A 44 10.56 -62.48 -52.96
CA PRO A 44 10.65 -63.03 -51.59
C PRO A 44 11.66 -62.30 -50.69
N LEU A 45 12.66 -61.62 -51.27
CA LEU A 45 13.61 -60.77 -50.55
C LEU A 45 12.99 -59.45 -50.05
N ALA A 46 12.04 -58.86 -50.78
CA ALA A 46 11.36 -57.64 -50.38
C ALA A 46 10.35 -57.90 -49.26
N LEU A 47 9.60 -59.00 -49.34
CA LEU A 47 8.72 -59.46 -48.26
C LEU A 47 9.51 -59.80 -46.99
N ARG A 48 10.70 -60.41 -47.10
CA ARG A 48 11.60 -60.64 -45.95
C ARG A 48 12.10 -59.33 -45.34
N ARG A 49 12.45 -58.33 -46.14
CA ARG A 49 12.87 -57.00 -45.64
C ARG A 49 11.72 -56.27 -44.93
N LEU A 50 10.51 -56.30 -45.50
CA LEU A 50 9.31 -55.74 -44.88
C LEU A 50 8.99 -56.44 -43.54
N ALA A 51 8.97 -57.77 -43.51
CA ALA A 51 8.71 -58.53 -42.28
C ALA A 51 9.82 -58.35 -41.23
N SER A 52 11.08 -58.23 -41.63
CA SER A 52 12.20 -57.92 -40.72
C SER A 52 12.06 -56.53 -40.10
N ARG A 53 11.62 -55.56 -40.91
CA ARG A 53 11.38 -54.18 -40.48
C ARG A 53 10.19 -54.10 -39.52
N GLU A 54 9.07 -54.73 -39.84
CA GLU A 54 7.91 -54.78 -38.94
C GLU A 54 8.24 -55.45 -37.60
N ARG A 55 9.08 -56.50 -37.59
CA ARG A 55 9.58 -57.09 -36.35
C ARG A 55 10.44 -56.11 -35.57
N HIS A 56 11.41 -55.46 -36.22
CA HIS A 56 12.29 -54.49 -35.55
C HIS A 56 11.50 -53.33 -34.97
N THR A 57 10.54 -52.76 -35.72
CA THR A 57 9.66 -51.69 -35.21
C THR A 57 8.87 -52.16 -33.98
N ARG A 58 8.32 -53.39 -34.00
CA ARG A 58 7.62 -53.96 -32.82
C ARG A 58 8.54 -54.18 -31.62
N ASP A 59 9.77 -54.63 -31.86
CA ASP A 59 10.76 -54.83 -30.80
C ASP A 59 11.17 -53.49 -30.17
N VAL A 60 11.35 -52.44 -30.98
CA VAL A 60 11.62 -51.07 -30.52
C VAL A 60 10.40 -50.47 -29.80
N ASP A 61 9.17 -50.69 -30.29
CA ASP A 61 7.94 -50.25 -29.59
C ASP A 61 7.82 -50.92 -28.21
N ALA A 62 8.12 -52.23 -28.12
CA ALA A 62 8.16 -52.92 -26.83
C ALA A 62 9.25 -52.36 -25.91
N ALA A 63 10.44 -52.05 -26.45
CA ALA A 63 11.53 -51.43 -25.71
C ALA A 63 11.15 -50.02 -25.20
N LEU A 64 10.47 -49.21 -26.01
CA LEU A 64 9.97 -47.89 -25.64
C LEU A 64 8.97 -47.97 -24.48
N VAL A 65 7.99 -48.87 -24.55
CA VAL A 65 7.01 -49.07 -23.46
C VAL A 65 7.72 -49.47 -22.17
N MET A 66 8.67 -50.41 -22.25
CA MET A 66 9.43 -50.87 -21.08
C MET A 66 10.33 -49.76 -20.52
N ALA A 67 11.00 -48.98 -21.37
CA ALA A 67 11.86 -47.87 -20.96
C ALA A 67 11.05 -46.77 -20.26
N TRP A 68 9.87 -46.42 -20.79
CA TRP A 68 8.99 -45.43 -20.16
C TRP A 68 8.46 -45.91 -18.80
N GLN A 69 8.01 -47.17 -18.71
CA GLN A 69 7.59 -47.77 -17.43
C GLN A 69 8.73 -47.79 -16.39
N GLN A 70 9.96 -48.04 -16.83
CA GLN A 70 11.13 -47.96 -15.96
C GLN A 70 11.39 -46.53 -15.49
N LEU A 71 11.34 -45.55 -16.39
CA LEU A 71 11.45 -44.12 -16.05
C LEU A 71 10.40 -43.73 -15.01
N GLU A 72 9.13 -44.04 -15.26
CA GLU A 72 8.04 -43.76 -14.32
C GLU A 72 8.28 -44.41 -12.96
N SER A 73 8.66 -45.69 -12.92
CA SER A 73 8.92 -46.40 -11.65
C SER A 73 10.05 -45.74 -10.84
N ARG A 74 11.09 -45.24 -11.53
CA ARG A 74 12.22 -44.55 -10.90
C ARG A 74 11.86 -43.11 -10.50
N MET A 75 11.00 -42.44 -11.27
CA MET A 75 10.44 -41.13 -10.89
C MET A 75 9.66 -41.26 -9.58
N HIS A 76 8.77 -42.25 -9.48
CA HIS A 76 8.04 -42.56 -8.24
C HIS A 76 8.99 -42.87 -7.06
N ALA A 77 10.05 -43.66 -7.30
CA ALA A 77 11.05 -43.94 -6.28
C ALA A 77 11.85 -42.70 -5.85
N SER A 78 12.03 -41.73 -6.75
CA SER A 78 12.75 -40.47 -6.48
C SER A 78 11.90 -39.49 -5.67
N ILE A 79 10.59 -39.44 -5.95
CA ILE A 79 9.61 -38.71 -5.14
C ILE A 79 9.62 -39.27 -3.71
N ALA A 80 9.61 -40.59 -3.53
CA ALA A 80 9.63 -41.23 -2.22
C ALA A 80 10.92 -41.00 -1.40
N LYS A 81 11.99 -40.48 -2.03
CA LYS A 81 13.26 -40.15 -1.39
C LYS A 81 13.51 -38.63 -1.30
N ASP A 82 12.50 -37.81 -1.58
CA ASP A 82 12.60 -36.34 -1.62
C ASP A 82 13.73 -35.82 -2.52
N CYS A 83 14.03 -36.54 -3.61
CA CYS A 83 15.00 -36.09 -4.60
C CYS A 83 14.32 -35.11 -5.57
N PHE A 84 14.74 -33.84 -5.54
CA PHE A 84 14.21 -32.81 -6.44
C PHE A 84 14.74 -33.00 -7.87
N ILE A 85 13.84 -33.27 -8.80
CA ILE A 85 14.13 -33.37 -10.24
C ILE A 85 13.19 -32.39 -10.96
N PRO A 86 13.71 -31.39 -11.68
CA PRO A 86 12.91 -30.37 -12.37
C PRO A 86 11.79 -30.93 -13.25
N TRP A 87 12.06 -32.02 -13.97
CA TRP A 87 11.07 -32.70 -14.81
C TRP A 87 9.90 -33.28 -14.02
N ILE A 88 10.20 -33.99 -12.93
CA ILE A 88 9.17 -34.57 -12.06
C ILE A 88 8.33 -33.45 -11.44
N HIS A 89 9.00 -32.39 -10.96
CA HIS A 89 8.33 -31.23 -10.39
C HIS A 89 7.34 -30.60 -11.39
N LEU A 90 7.79 -30.34 -12.62
CA LEU A 90 6.95 -29.77 -13.69
C LEU A 90 5.76 -30.68 -14.03
N ALA A 91 6.01 -31.97 -14.24
CA ALA A 91 4.98 -32.93 -14.60
C ALA A 91 3.90 -33.08 -13.53
N GLN A 92 4.29 -33.08 -12.24
CA GLN A 92 3.34 -33.16 -11.12
C GLN A 92 2.56 -31.85 -10.93
N LEU A 93 3.26 -30.71 -10.99
CA LEU A 93 2.68 -29.39 -10.76
C LEU A 93 1.59 -29.06 -11.79
N PHE A 94 1.82 -29.39 -13.06
CA PHE A 94 0.89 -29.13 -14.15
C PHE A 94 0.07 -30.36 -14.58
N GLN A 95 0.20 -31.48 -13.86
CA GLN A 95 -0.52 -32.74 -14.12
C GLN A 95 -0.40 -33.23 -15.57
N LEU A 96 0.82 -33.19 -16.12
CA LEU A 96 1.05 -33.55 -17.52
C LEU A 96 0.82 -35.04 -17.78
N THR A 97 0.05 -35.34 -18.82
CA THR A 97 -0.12 -36.69 -19.35
C THR A 97 1.19 -37.23 -19.94
N ALA A 98 1.28 -38.55 -20.11
CA ALA A 98 2.46 -39.17 -20.72
C ALA A 98 2.77 -38.61 -22.12
N LEU A 99 1.73 -38.37 -22.94
CA LEU A 99 1.88 -37.78 -24.27
C LEU A 99 2.40 -36.34 -24.20
N GLU A 100 1.88 -35.52 -23.28
CA GLU A 100 2.35 -34.15 -23.08
C GLU A 100 3.81 -34.12 -22.60
N GLN A 101 4.20 -35.04 -21.71
CA GLN A 101 5.60 -35.18 -21.29
C GLN A 101 6.52 -35.57 -22.45
N GLN A 102 6.08 -36.46 -23.34
CA GLN A 102 6.84 -36.84 -24.53
C GLN A 102 6.95 -35.67 -25.54
N LEU A 103 5.91 -34.84 -25.68
CA LEU A 103 5.98 -33.61 -26.48
C LEU A 103 7.00 -32.61 -25.92
N VAL A 104 7.01 -32.43 -24.59
CA VAL A 104 8.03 -31.61 -23.91
C VAL A 104 9.42 -32.19 -24.13
N LEU A 105 9.58 -33.51 -24.13
CA LEU A 105 10.87 -34.17 -24.35
C LEU A 105 11.41 -33.83 -25.73
N ILE A 106 10.61 -34.04 -26.79
CA ILE A 106 11.06 -33.79 -28.16
C ILE A 106 11.35 -32.30 -28.37
N ALA A 107 10.56 -31.42 -27.76
CA ALA A 107 10.81 -29.98 -27.79
C ALA A 107 12.13 -29.58 -27.09
N LEU A 108 12.55 -30.34 -26.07
CA LEU A 108 13.77 -30.10 -25.27
C LEU A 108 15.04 -30.70 -25.90
N LEU A 109 14.92 -31.70 -26.79
CA LEU A 109 16.09 -32.37 -27.40
C LEU A 109 17.13 -31.41 -28.01
N PRO A 110 16.76 -30.35 -28.75
CA PRO A 110 17.73 -29.42 -29.32
C PRO A 110 18.54 -28.63 -28.27
N ASP A 111 18.04 -28.52 -27.04
CA ASP A 111 18.70 -27.85 -25.92
C ASP A 111 19.60 -28.80 -25.10
N LEU A 112 19.34 -30.11 -25.19
CA LEU A 112 20.15 -31.16 -24.56
C LEU A 112 21.42 -31.46 -25.35
N ASP A 113 21.29 -31.68 -26.67
CA ASP A 113 22.41 -31.93 -27.58
C ASP A 113 22.16 -31.27 -28.95
N ALA A 114 23.18 -30.64 -29.49
CA ALA A 114 23.14 -30.03 -30.82
C ALA A 114 22.96 -31.07 -31.94
N GLU A 115 23.39 -32.32 -31.73
CA GLU A 115 23.22 -33.41 -32.71
C GLU A 115 21.75 -33.70 -33.00
N TYR A 116 20.88 -33.63 -31.99
CA TYR A 116 19.44 -33.83 -32.17
C TYR A 116 18.83 -32.81 -33.11
N ARG A 117 19.37 -31.59 -33.20
CA ARG A 117 18.85 -30.56 -34.12
C ARG A 117 18.93 -31.02 -35.58
N ALA A 118 20.04 -31.64 -35.97
CA ALA A 118 20.22 -32.16 -37.32
C ALA A 118 19.23 -33.30 -37.62
N VAL A 119 19.03 -34.21 -36.66
CA VAL A 119 18.09 -35.31 -36.77
C VAL A 119 16.66 -34.79 -36.95
N LEU A 120 16.23 -33.85 -36.11
CA LEU A 120 14.88 -33.29 -36.15
C LEU A 120 14.60 -32.52 -37.44
N THR A 121 15.59 -31.79 -37.97
CA THR A 121 15.45 -31.14 -39.29
C THR A 121 15.26 -32.13 -40.43
N ALA A 122 15.82 -33.34 -40.34
CA ALA A 122 15.59 -34.35 -41.36
C ALA A 122 14.10 -34.76 -41.41
N PHE A 123 13.40 -34.76 -40.27
CA PHE A 123 12.00 -35.17 -40.13
C PHE A 123 10.96 -34.07 -40.47
N SER A 124 11.38 -32.89 -40.92
CA SER A 124 10.49 -31.73 -41.11
C SER A 124 9.54 -31.80 -42.33
N ASP A 125 9.58 -32.87 -43.13
CA ASP A 125 8.82 -33.02 -44.39
C ASP A 125 8.85 -31.78 -45.32
N GLY A 126 9.92 -30.97 -45.26
CA GLY A 126 10.06 -29.75 -46.06
C GLY A 126 9.36 -28.50 -45.48
N GLU A 127 8.87 -28.56 -44.25
CA GLU A 127 8.35 -27.38 -43.54
C GLU A 127 9.48 -26.37 -43.28
N GLU A 128 9.31 -25.15 -43.79
CA GLU A 128 10.13 -24.00 -43.39
C GLU A 128 9.69 -23.53 -42.00
N VAL A 129 10.50 -23.85 -40.99
CA VAL A 129 10.28 -23.38 -39.62
C VAL A 129 11.43 -22.46 -39.22
N ALA A 130 11.12 -21.42 -38.43
CA ALA A 130 12.13 -20.52 -37.87
C ALA A 130 13.23 -21.28 -37.10
N GLU A 131 14.45 -20.71 -37.10
CA GLU A 131 15.58 -21.29 -36.37
C GLU A 131 15.21 -21.57 -34.90
N ALA A 132 15.59 -22.77 -34.41
CA ALA A 132 15.32 -23.27 -33.06
C ALA A 132 13.87 -23.69 -32.73
N ARG A 133 12.99 -23.90 -33.71
CA ARG A 133 11.67 -24.53 -33.51
C ARG A 133 11.62 -25.94 -34.11
N LEU A 134 10.91 -26.85 -33.45
CA LEU A 134 10.63 -28.20 -33.90
C LEU A 134 9.39 -28.20 -34.82
N PRO A 135 9.46 -28.72 -36.05
CA PRO A 135 8.28 -28.91 -36.90
C PRO A 135 7.30 -29.93 -36.30
N LEU A 136 6.01 -29.62 -36.34
CA LEU A 136 4.96 -30.51 -35.84
C LEU A 136 4.88 -31.83 -36.63
N SER A 137 5.22 -31.80 -37.92
CA SER A 137 5.40 -33.01 -38.74
C SER A 137 6.42 -33.98 -38.12
N ALA A 138 7.54 -33.48 -37.61
CA ALA A 138 8.53 -34.30 -36.92
C ALA A 138 7.99 -34.90 -35.61
N ALA A 139 7.19 -34.15 -34.84
CA ALA A 139 6.55 -34.67 -33.63
C ALA A 139 5.57 -35.83 -33.94
N VAL A 140 4.84 -35.74 -35.06
CA VAL A 140 3.95 -36.83 -35.52
C VAL A 140 4.75 -38.09 -35.85
N HIS A 141 5.86 -37.94 -36.59
CA HIS A 141 6.72 -39.08 -36.95
C HIS A 141 7.39 -39.72 -35.72
N LEU A 142 7.86 -38.91 -34.78
CA LEU A 142 8.60 -39.38 -33.61
C LEU A 142 7.71 -40.05 -32.57
N LEU A 143 6.52 -39.52 -32.32
CA LEU A 143 5.62 -40.06 -31.29
C LEU A 143 4.72 -41.19 -31.81
N SER A 144 4.56 -41.33 -33.13
CA SER A 144 3.69 -42.33 -33.77
C SER A 144 2.29 -42.43 -33.12
N SER A 145 1.84 -41.34 -32.50
CA SER A 145 0.58 -41.25 -31.78
C SER A 145 -0.55 -40.90 -32.74
N GLU A 146 -1.79 -41.23 -32.37
CA GLU A 146 -2.96 -40.81 -33.13
C GLU A 146 -2.95 -39.29 -33.30
N ARG A 147 -3.14 -38.81 -34.53
CA ARG A 147 -3.10 -37.37 -34.84
C ARG A 147 -4.08 -36.57 -33.96
N GLU A 148 -5.23 -37.14 -33.66
CA GLU A 148 -6.25 -36.54 -32.79
C GLU A 148 -5.74 -36.33 -31.36
N ALA A 149 -4.95 -37.27 -30.83
CA ALA A 149 -4.36 -37.14 -29.49
C ALA A 149 -3.33 -36.00 -29.44
N LEU A 150 -2.49 -35.87 -30.47
CA LEU A 150 -1.52 -34.78 -30.60
C LEU A 150 -2.21 -33.42 -30.77
N GLN A 151 -3.29 -33.36 -31.57
CA GLN A 151 -4.10 -32.17 -31.70
C GLN A 151 -4.67 -31.74 -30.35
N SER A 152 -5.29 -32.68 -29.62
CA SER A 152 -5.87 -32.43 -28.30
C SER A 152 -4.83 -31.89 -27.29
N ALA A 153 -3.63 -32.46 -27.27
CA ALA A 153 -2.52 -32.02 -26.43
C ALA A 153 -1.97 -30.62 -26.76
N LEU A 154 -2.33 -30.05 -27.91
CA LEU A 154 -1.88 -28.74 -28.40
C LEU A 154 -3.01 -27.70 -28.50
N LEU A 155 -4.26 -28.07 -28.16
CA LEU A 155 -5.38 -27.13 -28.06
C LEU A 155 -5.21 -26.18 -26.86
N MET A 156 -5.92 -25.05 -26.87
CA MET A 156 -5.76 -24.00 -25.85
C MET A 156 -6.06 -24.46 -24.41
N ASP A 157 -6.92 -25.47 -24.25
CA ASP A 157 -7.31 -26.01 -22.94
C ASP A 157 -6.31 -27.06 -22.40
N SER A 158 -5.35 -27.51 -23.22
CA SER A 158 -4.29 -28.44 -22.79
C SER A 158 -3.40 -27.82 -21.72
N ALA A 159 -2.81 -28.64 -20.86
CA ALA A 159 -1.90 -28.15 -19.83
C ALA A 159 -0.69 -27.44 -20.46
N LEU A 160 -0.19 -27.96 -21.59
CA LEU A 160 0.95 -27.40 -22.31
C LEU A 160 0.71 -25.96 -22.79
N ARG A 161 -0.49 -25.66 -23.28
CA ARG A 161 -0.86 -24.32 -23.78
C ARG A 161 -1.31 -23.40 -22.66
N ARG A 162 -2.11 -23.90 -21.72
CA ARG A 162 -2.60 -23.15 -20.57
C ARG A 162 -1.45 -22.59 -19.73
N TRP A 163 -0.44 -23.42 -19.48
CA TRP A 163 0.72 -23.05 -18.68
C TRP A 163 1.89 -22.54 -19.53
N CYS A 164 1.68 -22.25 -20.82
CA CYS A 164 2.72 -21.75 -21.73
C CYS A 164 4.03 -22.57 -21.65
N VAL A 165 3.93 -23.90 -21.51
CA VAL A 165 5.09 -24.80 -21.51
C VAL A 165 5.71 -24.87 -22.90
N LEU A 166 4.83 -24.90 -23.92
CA LEU A 166 5.22 -24.88 -25.33
C LEU A 166 4.68 -23.62 -26.02
N GLU A 167 5.57 -22.95 -26.74
CA GLU A 167 5.26 -21.85 -27.66
C GLU A 167 5.02 -22.43 -29.06
N LEU A 168 3.91 -22.07 -29.68
CA LEU A 168 3.64 -22.40 -31.08
C LEU A 168 3.93 -21.19 -31.97
N ASP A 169 4.35 -21.45 -33.20
CA ASP A 169 4.49 -20.43 -34.22
C ASP A 169 3.15 -19.67 -34.42
N PRO A 170 3.14 -18.33 -34.59
CA PRO A 170 1.92 -17.60 -34.95
C PRO A 170 1.19 -18.13 -36.18
N ARG A 171 1.91 -18.78 -37.11
CA ARG A 171 1.33 -19.39 -38.33
C ARG A 171 0.97 -20.87 -38.16
N CYS A 172 1.09 -21.41 -36.94
CA CYS A 172 0.82 -22.80 -36.65
C CYS A 172 -0.66 -23.14 -36.84
N ASP A 173 -0.94 -24.22 -37.56
CA ASP A 173 -2.26 -24.83 -37.66
C ASP A 173 -2.24 -26.16 -36.90
N VAL A 174 -2.78 -26.14 -35.68
CA VAL A 174 -2.83 -27.31 -34.80
C VAL A 174 -3.66 -28.43 -35.41
N LEU A 175 -4.74 -28.13 -36.12
CA LEU A 175 -5.61 -29.14 -36.74
C LEU A 175 -4.90 -29.83 -37.90
N ARG A 176 -4.08 -29.11 -38.66
CA ARG A 176 -3.25 -29.71 -39.72
C ARG A 176 -1.92 -30.26 -39.21
N LEU A 177 -1.60 -30.04 -37.93
CA LEU A 177 -0.31 -30.36 -37.33
C LEU A 177 0.85 -29.80 -38.16
N SER A 178 0.71 -28.56 -38.62
CA SER A 178 1.69 -27.87 -39.44
C SER A 178 2.20 -26.60 -38.77
N GLY A 179 3.50 -26.35 -38.89
CA GLY A 179 4.20 -25.23 -38.23
C GLY A 179 5.17 -25.70 -37.13
N GLY A 180 5.69 -24.74 -36.37
CA GLY A 180 6.73 -24.99 -35.37
C GLY A 180 6.24 -24.94 -33.93
N LEU A 181 6.84 -25.78 -33.09
CA LEU A 181 6.73 -25.73 -31.64
C LEU A 181 8.11 -25.52 -31.01
N ARG A 182 8.15 -24.83 -29.87
CA ARG A 182 9.38 -24.65 -29.07
C ARG A 182 9.03 -24.75 -27.59
N ILE A 183 9.94 -25.28 -26.79
CA ILE A 183 9.87 -25.10 -25.35
C ILE A 183 10.27 -23.66 -24.97
N ASP A 184 9.65 -23.10 -23.95
CA ASP A 184 10.08 -21.81 -23.40
C ASP A 184 11.58 -21.90 -22.98
N PRO A 185 12.45 -20.94 -23.39
CA PRO A 185 13.88 -21.00 -23.09
C PRO A 185 14.22 -21.01 -21.59
N THR A 186 13.43 -20.32 -20.76
CA THR A 186 13.62 -20.31 -19.30
C THR A 186 13.26 -21.66 -18.71
N LEU A 187 12.22 -22.31 -19.25
CA LEU A 187 11.80 -23.64 -18.87
C LEU A 187 12.81 -24.71 -19.31
N ALA A 188 13.37 -24.58 -20.52
CA ALA A 188 14.44 -25.44 -21.00
C ALA A 188 15.69 -25.36 -20.10
N ALA A 189 16.09 -24.14 -19.70
CA ALA A 189 17.18 -23.94 -18.76
C ALA A 189 16.90 -24.56 -17.38
N TYR A 190 15.65 -24.45 -16.90
CA TYR A 190 15.19 -25.06 -15.66
C TYR A 190 15.21 -26.59 -15.70
N LEU A 191 14.66 -27.20 -16.76
CA LEU A 191 14.66 -28.66 -16.95
C LEU A 191 16.07 -29.22 -17.10
N CYS A 192 16.97 -28.50 -17.78
CA CYS A 192 18.38 -28.87 -17.87
C CYS A 192 19.16 -28.66 -16.55
N GLY A 193 18.54 -28.06 -15.52
CA GLY A 193 19.22 -27.71 -14.27
C GLY A 193 20.29 -26.63 -14.40
N ARG A 194 20.24 -25.81 -15.46
CA ARG A 194 21.22 -24.73 -15.73
C ARG A 194 20.90 -23.46 -14.95
N ALA A 195 19.62 -23.10 -14.84
CA ALA A 195 19.16 -21.91 -14.12
C ALA A 195 17.70 -22.07 -13.67
N ALA A 196 17.33 -21.49 -12.52
CA ALA A 196 15.95 -21.36 -12.12
C ALA A 196 15.23 -20.24 -12.90
N PRO A 197 13.89 -20.32 -13.09
CA PRO A 197 13.12 -19.24 -13.70
C PRO A 197 13.32 -17.92 -12.96
N GLN A 198 13.51 -16.83 -13.72
CA GLN A 198 13.68 -15.50 -13.13
C GLN A 198 12.33 -14.80 -13.05
N LEU A 199 11.87 -14.49 -11.84
CA LEU A 199 10.61 -13.78 -11.61
C LEU A 199 10.74 -12.31 -12.01
N ARG A 200 10.45 -12.03 -13.28
CA ARG A 200 10.57 -10.69 -13.87
C ARG A 200 9.38 -10.40 -14.77
N LEU A 201 8.96 -9.14 -14.79
CA LEU A 201 7.94 -8.66 -15.72
C LEU A 201 8.53 -7.59 -16.65
N ASN A 202 8.82 -6.41 -16.08
CA ASN A 202 9.68 -5.40 -16.73
C ASN A 202 11.07 -5.35 -16.05
N GLU A 203 11.10 -5.56 -14.74
CA GLU A 203 12.29 -5.63 -13.90
C GLU A 203 12.24 -6.86 -12.99
N ALA A 204 13.33 -7.11 -12.26
CA ALA A 204 13.38 -8.19 -11.28
C ALA A 204 12.46 -7.90 -10.10
N LEU A 205 11.57 -8.84 -9.78
CA LEU A 205 10.64 -8.66 -8.68
C LEU A 205 11.34 -8.93 -7.35
N PRO A 206 11.25 -8.02 -6.36
CA PRO A 206 11.92 -8.20 -5.09
C PRO A 206 11.18 -9.24 -4.23
N GLU A 207 11.97 -10.08 -3.57
CA GLU A 207 11.46 -11.08 -2.63
C GLU A 207 11.16 -10.41 -1.27
N LEU A 208 10.00 -10.70 -0.71
CA LEU A 208 9.62 -10.26 0.62
C LEU A 208 10.26 -11.20 1.63
N VAL A 209 11.28 -10.69 2.33
CA VAL A 209 11.99 -11.44 3.37
C VAL A 209 11.45 -11.02 4.74
N SER A 210 10.94 -11.99 5.49
CA SER A 210 10.75 -11.84 6.94
C SER A 210 11.69 -12.81 7.64
N THR A 211 12.51 -12.30 8.55
CA THR A 211 13.27 -13.11 9.51
C THR A 211 12.39 -13.61 10.65
N ASP A 212 11.27 -12.92 10.89
CA ASP A 212 10.47 -13.09 12.08
C ASP A 212 9.33 -14.07 11.81
N SER A 213 9.13 -14.97 12.77
CA SER A 213 7.95 -15.82 12.83
C SER A 213 6.69 -15.00 13.17
N LEU A 214 5.51 -15.56 12.88
CA LEU A 214 4.23 -14.93 13.21
C LEU A 214 4.07 -14.60 14.71
N SER A 215 4.70 -15.38 15.58
CA SER A 215 4.73 -15.16 17.04
C SER A 215 5.59 -13.97 17.45
N GLU A 216 6.65 -13.68 16.70
CA GLU A 216 7.60 -12.59 16.99
C GLU A 216 7.12 -11.25 16.43
N LEU A 217 6.24 -11.26 15.43
CA LEU A 217 5.63 -10.05 14.90
C LEU A 217 4.82 -9.29 15.97
N LEU A 218 5.06 -7.99 16.05
CA LEU A 218 4.37 -7.05 16.94
C LEU A 218 3.03 -6.63 16.35
N ILE A 219 2.09 -7.56 16.30
CA ILE A 219 0.72 -7.38 15.82
C ILE A 219 -0.31 -7.61 16.94
N SER A 220 -1.53 -7.14 16.72
CA SER A 220 -2.66 -7.39 17.62
C SER A 220 -2.95 -8.89 17.76
N THR A 221 -3.48 -9.30 18.92
CA THR A 221 -3.86 -10.70 19.18
C THR A 221 -4.92 -11.19 18.20
N GLU A 222 -5.87 -10.34 17.82
CA GLU A 222 -6.93 -10.67 16.86
C GLU A 222 -6.34 -10.91 15.46
N THR A 223 -5.49 -10.01 14.97
CA THR A 223 -4.81 -10.14 13.68
C THR A 223 -3.98 -11.45 13.63
N ARG A 224 -3.28 -11.78 14.72
CA ARG A 224 -2.52 -13.04 14.82
C ARG A 224 -3.42 -14.26 14.72
N GLN A 225 -4.54 -14.29 15.44
CA GLN A 225 -5.49 -15.41 15.39
C GLN A 225 -6.10 -15.59 13.99
N TRP A 226 -6.41 -14.50 13.28
CA TRP A 226 -6.89 -14.58 11.91
C TRP A 226 -5.84 -15.16 10.95
N ALA A 227 -4.58 -14.74 11.08
CA ALA A 227 -3.47 -15.29 10.32
C ALA A 227 -3.26 -16.79 10.61
N GLU A 228 -3.27 -17.20 11.88
CA GLU A 228 -3.16 -18.62 12.28
C GLU A 228 -4.30 -19.47 11.73
N ARG A 229 -5.54 -18.98 11.77
CA ARG A 229 -6.70 -19.67 11.18
C ARG A 229 -6.57 -19.84 9.67
N PHE A 230 -6.03 -18.83 8.98
CA PHE A 230 -5.77 -18.91 7.55
C PHE A 230 -4.71 -19.97 7.23
N ILE A 231 -3.58 -19.97 7.96
CA ILE A 231 -2.52 -20.97 7.82
C ILE A 231 -3.07 -22.38 8.05
N ALA A 232 -3.84 -22.57 9.13
CA ALA A 232 -4.48 -23.85 9.44
C ALA A 232 -5.44 -24.31 8.33
N ARG A 233 -6.19 -23.38 7.72
CA ARG A 233 -7.11 -23.68 6.61
C ARG A 233 -6.39 -24.01 5.31
N CYS A 234 -5.21 -23.43 5.09
CA CYS A 234 -4.35 -23.74 3.95
C CYS A 234 -3.68 -25.11 4.09
N GLY A 235 -3.28 -25.48 5.31
CA GLY A 235 -2.68 -26.78 5.64
C GLY A 235 -3.69 -27.93 5.76
N ALA A 236 -4.94 -27.64 6.11
CA ALA A 236 -6.02 -28.63 6.04
C ALA A 236 -6.24 -29.06 4.59
N ALA A 237 -6.73 -30.28 4.37
CA ALA A 237 -7.08 -30.83 3.05
C ALA A 237 -8.27 -30.09 2.40
N ALA A 238 -8.08 -28.80 2.11
CA ALA A 238 -8.93 -28.03 1.24
C ALA A 238 -9.00 -28.76 -0.11
N PRO A 239 -10.17 -28.81 -0.76
CA PRO A 239 -10.28 -29.41 -2.08
C PRO A 239 -9.22 -28.78 -2.98
N ALA A 240 -8.52 -29.61 -3.78
CA ALA A 240 -7.41 -29.19 -4.63
C ALA A 240 -7.76 -28.04 -5.61
N THR A 241 -9.05 -27.74 -5.76
CA THR A 241 -9.63 -26.73 -6.64
C THR A 241 -9.95 -25.39 -5.96
N ALA A 242 -9.73 -25.24 -4.65
CA ALA A 242 -10.02 -23.97 -3.96
C ALA A 242 -8.83 -23.00 -4.04
N ALA A 243 -9.05 -21.84 -4.67
CA ALA A 243 -8.13 -20.71 -4.64
C ALA A 243 -8.50 -19.73 -3.51
N PHE A 244 -7.51 -18.99 -3.01
CA PHE A 244 -7.67 -18.02 -1.94
C PHE A 244 -7.21 -16.65 -2.40
N VAL A 245 -8.03 -15.63 -2.11
CA VAL A 245 -7.66 -14.22 -2.26
C VAL A 245 -7.47 -13.65 -0.87
N LEU A 246 -6.22 -13.44 -0.46
CA LEU A 246 -5.89 -12.85 0.83
C LEU A 246 -5.68 -11.35 0.67
N GLN A 247 -6.46 -10.57 1.40
CA GLN A 247 -6.33 -9.12 1.44
C GLN A 247 -5.83 -8.71 2.82
N LEU A 248 -4.69 -8.02 2.84
CA LEU A 248 -4.16 -7.40 4.05
C LEU A 248 -4.38 -5.90 3.94
N GLN A 249 -5.11 -5.33 4.89
CA GLN A 249 -5.37 -3.89 4.95
C GLN A 249 -4.84 -3.33 6.26
N GLY A 250 -4.12 -2.21 6.18
CA GLY A 250 -3.58 -1.54 7.35
C GLY A 250 -2.74 -0.32 7.01
N PRO A 251 -2.43 0.51 8.03
CA PRO A 251 -1.76 1.78 7.85
C PRO A 251 -0.27 1.64 7.49
N ASP A 252 0.36 0.51 7.85
CA ASP A 252 1.80 0.29 7.69
C ASP A 252 2.11 -0.75 6.62
N ALA A 253 2.41 -0.31 5.39
CA ALA A 253 2.66 -1.19 4.24
C ALA A 253 3.80 -2.20 4.50
N ARG A 254 4.87 -1.77 5.18
CA ARG A 254 6.02 -2.64 5.44
C ARG A 254 5.70 -3.72 6.47
N MET A 255 4.86 -3.39 7.45
CA MET A 255 4.35 -4.39 8.39
C MET A 255 3.42 -5.38 7.70
N LEU A 256 2.58 -4.94 6.75
CA LEU A 256 1.76 -5.86 5.93
C LEU A 256 2.62 -6.81 5.08
N GLU A 257 3.72 -6.33 4.49
CA GLU A 257 4.67 -7.19 3.76
C GLU A 257 5.31 -8.24 4.66
N ARG A 258 5.78 -7.85 5.86
CA ARG A 258 6.33 -8.78 6.86
C ARG A 258 5.30 -9.79 7.33
N LEU A 259 4.06 -9.36 7.58
CA LEU A 259 2.95 -10.23 7.94
C LEU A 259 2.66 -11.25 6.83
N CYS A 260 2.64 -10.80 5.57
CA CYS A 260 2.46 -11.69 4.43
C CYS A 260 3.56 -12.76 4.37
N ALA A 261 4.84 -12.36 4.44
CA ALA A 261 5.95 -13.30 4.44
C ALA A 261 5.88 -14.28 5.62
N ALA A 262 5.51 -13.82 6.82
CA ALA A 262 5.34 -14.69 8.00
C ALA A 262 4.15 -15.65 7.89
N ILE A 263 3.09 -15.30 7.15
CA ILE A 263 1.94 -16.18 6.89
C ILE A 263 2.33 -17.35 5.98
N PHE A 264 3.13 -17.09 4.94
CA PHE A 264 3.49 -18.10 3.94
C PHE A 264 4.76 -18.89 4.28
N ALA A 265 5.59 -18.41 5.20
CA ALA A 265 6.79 -19.13 5.65
C ALA A 265 6.50 -20.54 6.22
N PRO A 266 5.48 -20.76 7.09
CA PRO A 266 5.10 -22.11 7.55
C PRO A 266 4.57 -23.03 6.45
N LEU A 267 4.15 -22.46 5.32
CA LEU A 267 3.68 -23.20 4.14
C LEU A 267 4.85 -23.48 3.15
N HIS A 268 6.09 -23.19 3.55
CA HIS A 268 7.31 -23.31 2.73
C HIS A 268 7.26 -22.52 1.40
N MET A 269 6.44 -21.47 1.33
CA MET A 269 6.32 -20.60 0.16
C MET A 269 7.01 -19.26 0.42
N GLY A 270 7.80 -18.80 -0.55
CA GLY A 270 8.34 -17.43 -0.52
C GLY A 270 7.33 -16.43 -1.11
N CYS A 271 7.44 -15.16 -0.76
CA CYS A 271 6.57 -14.11 -1.28
C CYS A 271 7.35 -13.15 -2.16
N VAL A 272 6.77 -12.73 -3.28
CA VAL A 272 7.42 -11.82 -4.24
C VAL A 272 6.50 -10.64 -4.54
N ARG A 273 7.06 -9.43 -4.44
CA ARG A 273 6.31 -8.19 -4.62
C ARG A 273 6.07 -7.91 -6.10
N LEU A 274 4.81 -7.76 -6.48
CA LEU A 274 4.38 -7.35 -7.82
C LEU A 274 3.67 -6.00 -7.72
N ASP A 275 4.35 -4.96 -8.20
CA ASP A 275 3.80 -3.61 -8.22
C ASP A 275 2.73 -3.50 -9.32
N ALA A 276 1.52 -3.12 -8.91
CA ALA A 276 0.38 -2.91 -9.78
C ALA A 276 0.66 -1.97 -10.96
N SER A 277 1.55 -0.98 -10.79
CA SER A 277 1.90 -0.04 -11.86
C SER A 277 2.61 -0.69 -13.05
N GLN A 278 3.27 -1.85 -12.84
CA GLN A 278 3.92 -2.60 -13.92
C GLN A 278 2.92 -3.34 -14.82
N LEU A 279 1.68 -3.51 -14.37
CA LEU A 279 0.61 -4.21 -15.08
C LEU A 279 -0.28 -3.27 -15.92
N ILE A 280 -0.06 -1.96 -15.83
CA ILE A 280 -0.81 -0.96 -16.58
C ILE A 280 -0.21 -0.83 -17.98
N GLY A 281 -0.78 -1.56 -18.94
CA GLY A 281 -0.42 -1.47 -20.37
C GLY A 281 -0.85 -0.12 -20.97
N ARG A 282 0.03 0.51 -21.76
CA ARG A 282 -0.32 1.70 -22.56
C ARG A 282 -1.10 1.29 -23.81
N GLY A 283 -2.44 1.30 -23.74
CA GLY A 283 -3.36 1.03 -24.87
C GLY A 283 -3.71 -0.45 -25.12
N GLY A 284 -4.76 -0.70 -25.94
CA GLY A 284 -5.38 -2.03 -26.10
C GLY A 284 -4.47 -3.16 -26.61
N ALA A 285 -3.53 -2.89 -27.53
CA ALA A 285 -2.55 -3.91 -27.95
C ALA A 285 -1.51 -4.23 -26.85
N GLY A 286 -1.23 -3.27 -25.96
CA GLY A 286 -0.35 -3.45 -24.82
C GLY A 286 -0.94 -4.36 -23.74
N GLN A 287 -2.27 -4.41 -23.63
CA GLN A 287 -2.96 -5.23 -22.63
C GLN A 287 -2.78 -6.74 -22.89
N ALA A 288 -2.98 -7.20 -24.12
CA ALA A 288 -2.82 -8.62 -24.47
C ALA A 288 -1.39 -9.13 -24.17
N VAL A 289 -0.38 -8.33 -24.55
CA VAL A 289 1.04 -8.64 -24.27
C VAL A 289 1.31 -8.66 -22.76
N THR A 290 0.68 -7.76 -22.00
CA THR A 290 0.84 -7.71 -20.55
C THR A 290 0.24 -8.94 -19.88
N LEU A 291 -0.94 -9.39 -20.32
CA LEU A 291 -1.58 -10.60 -19.80
C LEU A 291 -0.78 -11.87 -20.15
N GLU A 292 -0.18 -11.95 -21.34
CA GLU A 292 0.70 -13.05 -21.73
C GLU A 292 1.95 -13.11 -20.84
N ARG A 293 2.59 -11.97 -20.60
CA ARG A 293 3.73 -11.88 -19.65
C ARG A 293 3.33 -12.23 -18.22
N LEU A 294 2.13 -11.83 -17.79
CA LEU A 294 1.61 -12.18 -16.47
C LEU A 294 1.38 -13.69 -16.33
N ARG A 295 0.90 -14.37 -17.38
CA ARG A 295 0.77 -15.84 -17.39
C ARG A 295 2.12 -16.54 -17.26
N LEU A 296 3.13 -16.08 -17.97
CA LEU A 296 4.50 -16.59 -17.84
C LEU A 296 5.05 -16.37 -16.43
N LEU A 297 4.86 -15.17 -15.87
CA LEU A 297 5.26 -14.88 -14.49
C LEU A 297 4.54 -15.79 -13.48
N CYS A 298 3.24 -16.04 -13.66
CA CYS A 298 2.48 -16.95 -12.84
C CYS A 298 3.04 -18.38 -12.87
N ARG A 299 3.33 -18.91 -14.06
CA ARG A 299 3.96 -20.23 -14.25
C ARG A 299 5.29 -20.30 -13.51
N ASP A 300 6.14 -19.30 -13.69
CA ASP A 300 7.48 -19.26 -13.10
C ASP A 300 7.40 -19.13 -11.57
N ALA A 301 6.43 -18.37 -11.05
CA ALA A 301 6.17 -18.26 -9.61
C ALA A 301 5.79 -19.62 -9.00
N LEU A 302 4.92 -20.40 -9.67
CA LEU A 302 4.58 -21.75 -9.23
C LEU A 302 5.81 -22.68 -9.25
N LEU A 303 6.62 -22.64 -10.31
CA LEU A 303 7.84 -23.45 -10.42
C LEU A 303 8.88 -23.12 -9.32
N CYS A 304 8.92 -21.87 -8.88
CA CYS A 304 9.79 -21.42 -7.79
C CYS A 304 9.14 -21.53 -6.40
N ASN A 305 7.93 -22.07 -6.29
CA ASN A 305 7.13 -22.09 -5.06
C ASN A 305 7.02 -20.69 -4.39
N ARG A 306 6.67 -19.68 -5.19
CA ARG A 306 6.55 -18.29 -4.79
C ARG A 306 5.12 -17.78 -4.99
N VAL A 307 4.64 -17.01 -4.01
CA VAL A 307 3.34 -16.33 -4.03
C VAL A 307 3.53 -14.91 -4.52
N LEU A 308 2.71 -14.49 -5.49
CA LEU A 308 2.70 -13.11 -5.98
C LEU A 308 1.88 -12.22 -5.04
N VAL A 309 2.52 -11.15 -4.54
CA VAL A 309 1.93 -10.18 -3.63
C VAL A 309 1.75 -8.86 -4.36
N LEU A 310 0.50 -8.51 -4.66
CA LEU A 310 0.15 -7.28 -5.35
C LEU A 310 0.25 -6.08 -4.39
N THR A 311 1.03 -5.07 -4.76
CA THR A 311 1.09 -3.77 -4.07
C THR A 311 0.47 -2.67 -4.93
N ASP A 312 0.06 -1.57 -4.32
CA ASP A 312 -0.45 -0.38 -5.01
C ASP A 312 -1.69 -0.63 -5.89
N CYS A 313 -2.52 -1.61 -5.53
CA CYS A 313 -3.70 -2.00 -6.33
C CYS A 313 -4.73 -0.88 -6.50
N GLN A 314 -4.68 0.17 -5.68
CA GLN A 314 -5.52 1.37 -5.82
C GLN A 314 -5.35 2.03 -7.19
N ARG A 315 -4.15 1.93 -7.80
CA ARG A 315 -3.87 2.45 -9.14
C ARG A 315 -4.53 1.65 -10.25
N LEU A 316 -4.75 0.35 -10.03
CA LEU A 316 -5.46 -0.52 -10.98
C LEU A 316 -6.97 -0.30 -10.93
N SER A 317 -7.51 0.12 -9.78
CA SER A 317 -8.92 0.50 -9.63
C SER A 317 -9.20 1.97 -9.99
N GLY A 318 -8.31 2.64 -10.73
CA GLY A 318 -8.41 4.07 -11.07
C GLY A 318 -9.79 4.44 -11.66
N ASN A 319 -10.33 5.59 -11.21
CA ASN A 319 -11.64 6.18 -11.50
C ASN A 319 -12.71 5.19 -12.02
N ALA A 320 -13.66 4.82 -11.16
CA ALA A 320 -14.82 3.97 -11.44
C ALA A 320 -15.76 4.42 -12.60
N ALA A 321 -15.35 5.41 -13.40
CA ALA A 321 -16.04 5.92 -14.58
C ALA A 321 -15.45 5.43 -15.92
N ASP A 322 -14.22 4.88 -15.96
CA ASP A 322 -13.61 4.36 -17.20
C ASP A 322 -13.80 2.83 -17.32
N ASP A 323 -14.72 2.41 -18.21
CA ASP A 323 -15.02 1.01 -18.48
C ASP A 323 -13.79 0.20 -18.95
N GLU A 324 -12.85 0.84 -19.66
CA GLU A 324 -11.63 0.20 -20.18
C GLU A 324 -10.66 -0.20 -19.06
N SER A 325 -10.44 0.68 -18.07
CA SER A 325 -9.59 0.42 -16.91
C SER A 325 -10.15 -0.72 -16.05
N ARG A 326 -11.48 -0.78 -15.92
CA ARG A 326 -12.16 -1.86 -15.20
C ARG A 326 -11.99 -3.21 -15.90
N ALA A 327 -12.23 -3.27 -17.22
CA ALA A 327 -12.03 -4.48 -18.01
C ALA A 327 -10.56 -4.96 -17.95
N GLN A 328 -9.62 -4.02 -17.92
CA GLN A 328 -8.20 -4.33 -17.73
C GLN A 328 -7.92 -4.98 -16.38
N PHE A 329 -8.46 -4.42 -15.30
CA PHE A 329 -8.29 -4.97 -13.96
C PHE A 329 -8.93 -6.37 -13.83
N GLU A 330 -10.15 -6.54 -14.35
CA GLU A 330 -10.85 -7.83 -14.35
C GLU A 330 -10.03 -8.91 -15.11
N GLY A 331 -9.48 -8.59 -16.28
CA GLY A 331 -8.64 -9.52 -17.05
C GLY A 331 -7.33 -9.91 -16.35
N ILE A 332 -6.74 -8.99 -15.57
CA ILE A 332 -5.56 -9.28 -14.72
C ILE A 332 -5.95 -10.24 -13.60
N LEU A 333 -7.06 -9.98 -12.91
CA LEU A 333 -7.55 -10.82 -11.83
C LEU A 333 -7.93 -12.21 -12.32
N ASP A 334 -8.60 -12.32 -13.46
CA ASP A 334 -8.93 -13.61 -14.07
C ASP A 334 -7.66 -14.40 -14.34
N THR A 335 -6.63 -13.77 -14.91
CA THR A 335 -5.34 -14.43 -15.18
C THR A 335 -4.67 -14.92 -13.90
N LEU A 336 -4.70 -14.12 -12.83
CA LEU A 336 -4.12 -14.49 -11.53
C LEU A 336 -4.90 -15.63 -10.88
N LEU A 337 -6.24 -15.54 -10.82
CA LEU A 337 -7.10 -16.56 -10.22
C LEU A 337 -7.05 -17.87 -11.00
N GLU A 338 -6.96 -17.83 -12.33
CA GLU A 338 -6.81 -19.03 -13.16
C GLU A 338 -5.50 -19.78 -12.95
N SER A 339 -4.44 -19.06 -12.57
CA SER A 339 -3.08 -19.56 -12.57
C SER A 339 -2.50 -19.74 -11.17
N GLN A 340 -3.00 -19.04 -10.15
CA GLN A 340 -2.46 -19.07 -8.79
C GLN A 340 -3.48 -19.61 -7.80
N ARG A 341 -3.02 -20.49 -6.91
CA ARG A 341 -3.82 -20.94 -5.77
C ARG A 341 -3.98 -19.84 -4.72
N TYR A 342 -2.97 -18.98 -4.58
CA TYR A 342 -2.93 -17.90 -3.61
C TYR A 342 -2.68 -16.58 -4.33
N VAL A 343 -3.63 -15.66 -4.21
CA VAL A 343 -3.47 -14.28 -4.67
C VAL A 343 -3.50 -13.38 -3.45
N VAL A 344 -2.45 -12.59 -3.25
CA VAL A 344 -2.35 -11.68 -2.11
C VAL A 344 -2.38 -10.24 -2.60
N ALA A 345 -3.16 -9.39 -1.95
CA ALA A 345 -3.20 -7.95 -2.22
C ALA A 345 -3.00 -7.14 -0.93
N LEU A 346 -2.09 -6.17 -0.97
CA LEU A 346 -1.83 -5.23 0.13
C LEU A 346 -2.53 -3.90 -0.15
N ASN A 347 -3.34 -3.42 0.80
CA ASN A 347 -4.07 -2.15 0.72
C ASN A 347 -4.86 -1.94 -0.59
N GLY A 348 -5.32 -3.04 -1.19
CA GLY A 348 -6.10 -3.03 -2.42
C GLY A 348 -7.59 -2.79 -2.23
N PRO A 349 -8.35 -2.64 -3.34
CA PRO A 349 -9.79 -2.40 -3.33
C PRO A 349 -10.54 -3.66 -2.87
N ALA A 350 -10.64 -3.85 -1.55
CA ALA A 350 -11.12 -5.09 -0.93
C ALA A 350 -12.48 -5.56 -1.47
N ARG A 351 -13.41 -4.61 -1.64
CA ARG A 351 -14.74 -4.88 -2.16
C ARG A 351 -14.73 -5.41 -3.59
N VAL A 352 -14.01 -4.75 -4.50
CA VAL A 352 -13.95 -5.15 -5.92
C VAL A 352 -13.32 -6.53 -6.06
N LEU A 353 -12.20 -6.75 -5.38
CA LEU A 353 -11.50 -8.04 -5.36
C LEU A 353 -12.39 -9.16 -4.77
N SER A 354 -13.14 -8.86 -3.70
CA SER A 354 -14.06 -9.83 -3.09
C SER A 354 -15.25 -10.13 -4.00
N GLU A 355 -15.88 -9.11 -4.58
CA GLU A 355 -16.98 -9.27 -5.55
C GLU A 355 -16.52 -10.10 -6.75
N HIS A 356 -15.35 -9.79 -7.32
CA HIS A 356 -14.78 -10.54 -8.45
C HIS A 356 -14.52 -12.01 -8.09
N ALA A 357 -13.93 -12.26 -6.92
CA ALA A 357 -13.68 -13.62 -6.43
C ALA A 357 -14.97 -14.45 -6.28
N HIS A 358 -16.07 -13.86 -5.79
CA HIS A 358 -17.35 -14.56 -5.64
C HIS A 358 -18.02 -14.90 -6.99
N HIS A 359 -17.84 -14.05 -8.01
CA HIS A 359 -18.42 -14.26 -9.35
C HIS A 359 -17.53 -15.11 -10.26
N PHE A 360 -16.33 -15.47 -9.81
CA PHE A 360 -15.38 -16.23 -10.62
C PHE A 360 -15.91 -17.65 -10.89
N ALA A 361 -16.24 -17.94 -12.16
CA ALA A 361 -17.03 -19.11 -12.52
C ALA A 361 -16.23 -20.42 -12.65
N ARG A 362 -14.90 -20.36 -12.83
CA ARG A 362 -14.11 -21.55 -13.20
C ARG A 362 -13.84 -22.49 -12.03
N HIS A 363 -13.65 -21.95 -10.82
CA HIS A 363 -13.46 -22.74 -9.60
C HIS A 363 -13.77 -21.89 -8.36
N THR A 364 -13.88 -22.54 -7.21
CA THR A 364 -14.27 -21.88 -5.97
C THR A 364 -13.13 -21.00 -5.45
N VAL A 365 -13.36 -19.70 -5.35
CA VAL A 365 -12.41 -18.75 -4.78
C VAL A 365 -12.93 -18.27 -3.43
N THR A 366 -12.11 -18.35 -2.39
CA THR A 366 -12.44 -17.85 -1.05
C THR A 366 -11.72 -16.52 -0.81
N PRO A 367 -12.42 -15.38 -0.81
CA PRO A 367 -11.83 -14.11 -0.39
C PRO A 367 -11.75 -14.02 1.14
N LEU A 368 -10.62 -13.54 1.64
CA LEU A 368 -10.36 -13.33 3.06
C LEU A 368 -9.74 -11.95 3.25
N LEU A 369 -10.29 -11.20 4.19
CA LEU A 369 -9.82 -9.87 4.55
C LEU A 369 -9.29 -9.91 5.98
N ILE A 370 -8.01 -9.59 6.15
CA ILE A 370 -7.39 -9.40 7.46
C ILE A 370 -7.11 -7.91 7.62
N GLN A 371 -7.84 -7.29 8.55
CA GLN A 371 -7.60 -5.92 8.97
C GLN A 371 -6.49 -5.89 10.01
N VAL A 372 -5.54 -4.99 9.78
CA VAL A 372 -4.45 -4.70 10.68
C VAL A 372 -4.67 -3.28 11.19
N PRO A 373 -5.28 -3.12 12.38
CA PRO A 373 -5.61 -1.81 12.90
C PRO A 373 -4.36 -1.04 13.29
N MET A 374 -4.49 0.28 13.45
CA MET A 374 -3.48 1.08 14.16
C MET A 374 -3.14 0.41 15.49
N PRO A 375 -1.85 0.32 15.86
CA PRO A 375 -1.44 -0.33 17.10
C PRO A 375 -2.06 0.42 18.29
N ASP A 376 -2.65 -0.31 19.23
CA ASP A 376 -3.17 0.27 20.48
C ASP A 376 -2.02 0.75 21.39
N ALA A 377 -2.33 1.41 22.51
CA ALA A 377 -1.30 1.93 23.41
C ALA A 377 -0.36 0.83 23.94
N GLN A 378 -0.86 -0.37 24.23
CA GLN A 378 -0.04 -1.47 24.74
C GLN A 378 0.91 -2.01 23.67
N LEU A 379 0.41 -2.17 22.44
CA LEU A 379 1.19 -2.60 21.30
C LEU A 379 2.22 -1.53 20.90
N ARG A 380 1.83 -0.25 20.86
CA ARG A 380 2.77 0.87 20.63
C ARG A 380 3.87 0.89 21.68
N ARG A 381 3.55 0.68 22.96
CA ARG A 381 4.57 0.58 24.03
C ARG A 381 5.58 -0.51 23.72
N ARG A 382 5.12 -1.70 23.32
CA ARG A 382 5.99 -2.82 22.95
C ARG A 382 6.84 -2.52 21.71
N ILE A 383 6.27 -1.85 20.71
CA ILE A 383 6.99 -1.43 19.50
C ILE A 383 8.10 -0.42 19.84
N TRP A 384 7.80 0.60 20.64
CA TRP A 384 8.79 1.56 21.12
C TRP A 384 9.91 0.89 21.92
N GLN A 385 9.57 -0.03 22.83
CA GLN A 385 10.56 -0.77 23.61
C GLN A 385 11.45 -1.65 22.74
N ALA A 386 10.86 -2.42 21.81
CA ALA A 386 11.61 -3.29 20.90
C ALA A 386 12.50 -2.47 19.96
N GLY A 387 11.99 -1.37 19.41
CA GLY A 387 12.75 -0.45 18.57
C GLY A 387 13.90 0.21 19.32
N ALA A 388 13.65 0.72 20.52
CA ALA A 388 14.68 1.35 21.35
C ALA A 388 15.81 0.39 21.70
N GLN A 389 15.49 -0.88 22.00
CA GLN A 389 16.50 -1.91 22.21
C GLN A 389 17.36 -2.16 20.96
N ARG A 390 16.76 -2.22 19.76
CA ARG A 390 17.49 -2.40 18.49
C ARG A 390 18.47 -1.25 18.22
N HIS A 391 18.12 -0.03 18.62
CA HIS A 391 18.94 1.18 18.40
C HIS A 391 19.76 1.60 19.64
N ALA A 392 19.86 0.72 20.65
CA ALA A 392 20.60 0.95 21.90
C ALA A 392 20.22 2.27 22.61
N LEU A 393 18.93 2.58 22.65
CA LEU A 393 18.34 3.72 23.35
C LEU A 393 17.66 3.25 24.65
N THR A 394 17.89 3.97 25.75
CA THR A 394 17.19 3.76 27.03
C THR A 394 16.03 4.73 27.15
N LEU A 395 14.80 4.22 27.21
CA LEU A 395 13.60 5.00 27.44
C LEU A 395 13.16 4.90 28.91
N SER A 396 12.96 6.03 29.58
CA SER A 396 12.30 6.05 30.88
C SER A 396 10.81 5.73 30.73
N ASP A 397 10.19 5.10 31.74
CA ASP A 397 8.75 4.77 31.68
C ASP A 397 7.86 6.01 31.52
N ALA A 398 8.24 7.14 32.14
CA ALA A 398 7.51 8.40 32.03
C ALA A 398 7.58 9.00 30.61
N LEU A 399 8.75 8.95 29.95
CA LEU A 399 8.87 9.39 28.57
C LEU A 399 8.09 8.46 27.63
N LEU A 400 8.16 7.15 27.85
CA LEU A 400 7.45 6.17 27.05
C LEU A 400 5.93 6.37 27.13
N ASP A 401 5.39 6.63 28.32
CA ASP A 401 3.97 6.98 28.49
C ASP A 401 3.59 8.25 27.74
N LYS A 402 4.47 9.26 27.75
CA LYS A 402 4.25 10.50 26.99
C LYS A 402 4.25 10.23 25.48
N LEU A 403 5.22 9.47 24.96
CA LEU A 403 5.33 9.14 23.54
C LEU A 403 4.12 8.33 23.04
N VAL A 404 3.71 7.30 23.79
CA VAL A 404 2.60 6.41 23.41
C VAL A 404 1.25 7.13 23.39
N ASN A 405 1.05 8.10 24.28
CA ASN A 405 -0.19 8.87 24.39
C ASN A 405 -0.23 10.08 23.44
N SER A 406 0.91 10.73 23.22
CA SER A 406 1.01 11.89 22.35
C SER A 406 1.09 11.51 20.87
N TYR A 407 1.72 10.39 20.50
CA TYR A 407 1.96 10.02 19.10
C TYR A 407 1.35 8.65 18.74
N LEU A 408 0.38 8.64 17.83
CA LEU A 408 -0.28 7.43 17.30
C LEU A 408 0.50 6.78 16.15
N PHE A 409 1.82 6.63 16.30
CA PHE A 409 2.68 6.14 15.24
C PHE A 409 2.57 4.63 14.96
N THR A 410 2.78 4.28 13.70
CA THR A 410 2.99 2.91 13.19
C THR A 410 4.40 2.40 13.52
N GLU A 411 4.65 1.10 13.32
CA GLU A 411 5.99 0.52 13.56
C GLU A 411 7.05 1.15 12.66
N THR A 412 6.75 1.38 11.38
CA THR A 412 7.68 2.01 10.43
C THR A 412 7.98 3.47 10.79
N GLN A 413 7.00 4.23 11.27
CA GLN A 413 7.21 5.60 11.75
C GLN A 413 8.09 5.62 13.00
N ILE A 414 7.82 4.74 13.97
CA ILE A 414 8.63 4.62 15.19
C ILE A 414 10.08 4.24 14.85
N ASP A 415 10.30 3.26 13.98
CA ASP A 415 11.66 2.86 13.56
C ASP A 415 12.39 3.98 12.81
N SER A 416 11.67 4.77 12.02
CA SER A 416 12.24 5.94 11.33
C SER A 416 12.68 7.03 12.31
N VAL A 417 11.83 7.36 13.30
CA VAL A 417 12.17 8.30 14.38
C VAL A 417 13.40 7.83 15.15
N LEU A 418 13.45 6.55 15.53
CA LEU A 418 14.58 6.00 16.29
C LEU A 418 15.89 6.03 15.48
N LYS A 419 15.83 5.74 14.17
CA LYS A 419 16.98 5.89 13.25
C LYS A 419 17.45 7.34 13.14
N GLU A 420 16.51 8.27 13.08
CA GLU A 420 16.82 9.69 13.02
C GLU A 420 17.50 10.17 14.30
N VAL A 421 17.00 9.77 15.48
CA VAL A 421 17.66 10.04 16.76
C VAL A 421 19.06 9.43 16.81
N GLY A 422 19.21 8.18 16.36
CA GLY A 422 20.53 7.54 16.24
C GLY A 422 21.49 8.32 15.33
N SER A 423 20.97 8.91 14.25
CA SER A 423 21.75 9.74 13.32
C SER A 423 22.12 11.10 13.94
N ARG A 424 21.20 11.76 14.65
CA ARG A 424 21.45 13.03 15.36
C ARG A 424 22.48 12.88 16.49
N ARG A 425 22.42 11.76 17.23
CA ARG A 425 23.42 11.41 18.26
C ARG A 425 24.86 11.35 17.73
N LEU A 426 25.05 10.98 16.46
CA LEU A 426 26.38 10.96 15.85
C LEU A 426 26.90 12.35 15.50
N LEU A 427 26.01 13.34 15.32
CA LEU A 427 26.34 14.69 14.89
C LEU A 427 26.45 15.69 16.05
N GLU A 428 25.76 15.45 17.17
CA GLU A 428 25.75 16.37 18.32
C GLU A 428 26.80 16.02 19.39
N ALA A 429 27.41 17.04 19.99
CA ALA A 429 28.29 16.90 21.13
C ALA A 429 27.52 16.44 22.39
N ALA A 430 28.18 15.73 23.29
CA ALA A 430 27.66 14.93 24.43
C ALA A 430 26.75 15.61 25.48
N THR A 431 26.18 16.78 25.20
CA THR A 431 25.38 17.59 26.15
C THR A 431 23.86 17.55 25.91
N THR A 432 23.37 17.03 24.78
CA THR A 432 21.93 16.93 24.51
C THR A 432 21.33 15.68 25.15
N HIS A 433 20.22 15.83 25.88
CA HIS A 433 19.54 14.69 26.51
C HIS A 433 18.77 13.90 25.44
N ASP A 434 18.86 12.57 25.47
CA ASP A 434 18.18 11.70 24.50
C ASP A 434 16.67 11.94 24.43
N ASP A 435 16.05 12.30 25.55
CA ASP A 435 14.63 12.59 25.68
C ASP A 435 14.19 13.80 24.82
N SER A 436 15.00 14.86 24.73
CA SER A 436 14.65 16.03 23.91
C SER A 436 14.79 15.72 22.43
N LEU A 437 15.83 15.00 22.04
CA LEU A 437 16.05 14.56 20.66
C LEU A 437 14.94 13.64 20.16
N LEU A 438 14.45 12.73 21.02
CA LEU A 438 13.32 11.87 20.71
C LEU A 438 12.03 12.67 20.48
N LEU A 439 11.72 13.64 21.34
CA LEU A 439 10.53 14.47 21.19
C LEU A 439 10.61 15.38 19.95
N GLU A 440 11.78 15.90 19.64
CA GLU A 440 12.01 16.68 18.41
C GLU A 440 11.87 15.81 17.16
N ALA A 441 12.51 14.64 17.12
CA ALA A 441 12.38 13.71 15.99
C ALA A 441 10.94 13.21 15.81
N CYS A 442 10.19 12.98 16.91
CA CYS A 442 8.75 12.68 16.82
C CYS A 442 7.96 13.83 16.19
N ARG A 443 8.24 15.08 16.60
CA ARG A 443 7.58 16.26 16.04
C ARG A 443 7.91 16.39 14.54
N ASP A 444 9.16 16.23 14.15
CA ASP A 444 9.60 16.35 12.76
C ASP A 444 9.01 15.22 11.88
N ALA A 445 8.93 14.00 12.40
CA ALA A 445 8.29 12.87 11.71
C ALA A 445 6.78 13.08 11.53
N SER A 446 6.09 13.69 12.50
CA SER A 446 4.70 14.14 12.35
C SER A 446 4.54 15.25 11.31
N VAL A 447 5.59 15.99 10.98
CA VAL A 447 5.54 17.16 10.08
C VAL A 447 5.92 16.82 8.62
N SER A 448 6.70 15.76 8.39
CA SER A 448 7.34 15.50 7.08
C SER A 448 6.39 15.17 5.91
N GLU A 449 5.13 14.82 6.19
CA GLU A 449 4.11 14.68 5.14
C GLU A 449 3.45 16.06 4.93
N GLN A 450 3.91 16.80 3.92
CA GLN A 450 3.31 18.10 3.60
C GLN A 450 1.89 17.91 3.06
N PHE A 451 0.90 18.50 3.73
CA PHE A 451 -0.45 18.62 3.17
C PHE A 451 -0.41 19.53 1.95
N SER A 452 -1.01 19.11 0.84
CA SER A 452 -1.19 19.97 -0.34
C SER A 452 -2.20 21.10 -0.11
N VAL A 453 -3.02 21.00 0.94
CA VAL A 453 -4.15 21.91 1.22
C VAL A 453 -4.17 22.46 2.66
N ALA A 454 -3.13 22.19 3.47
CA ALA A 454 -3.02 22.72 4.82
C ALA A 454 -1.61 23.26 5.09
N GLU A 455 -1.53 24.39 5.78
CA GLU A 455 -0.29 25.06 6.14
C GLU A 455 0.06 24.78 7.60
N GLU A 456 1.30 24.37 7.87
CA GLU A 456 1.79 24.22 9.24
C GLU A 456 1.88 25.59 9.93
N VAL A 457 1.25 25.71 11.10
CA VAL A 457 1.33 26.90 11.94
C VAL A 457 2.34 26.64 13.06
N LYS A 458 3.41 27.43 13.09
CA LYS A 458 4.44 27.33 14.14
C LYS A 458 3.86 27.58 15.53
N THR A 459 3.93 26.56 16.39
CA THR A 459 3.38 26.55 17.74
C THR A 459 4.37 27.12 18.77
N ARG A 460 4.51 28.46 18.81
CA ARG A 460 5.48 29.13 19.70
C ARG A 460 4.93 29.55 21.07
N TYR A 461 3.62 29.72 21.16
CA TYR A 461 2.95 30.29 22.33
C TYR A 461 2.62 29.22 23.38
N ARG A 462 2.66 29.60 24.65
CA ARG A 462 2.24 28.80 25.82
C ARG A 462 1.04 29.43 26.50
N LEU A 463 0.41 28.70 27.43
CA LEU A 463 -0.80 29.17 28.13
C LEU A 463 -0.61 30.50 28.90
N ASP A 464 0.61 30.82 29.32
CA ASP A 464 0.91 32.07 30.03
C ASP A 464 1.10 33.29 29.10
N ASP A 465 1.27 33.05 27.80
CA ASP A 465 1.43 34.11 26.81
C ASP A 465 0.07 34.74 26.42
N ILE A 466 -1.02 33.99 26.54
CA ILE A 466 -2.36 34.46 26.20
C ILE A 466 -3.07 35.07 27.42
N VAL A 467 -3.73 36.21 27.20
CA VAL A 467 -4.56 36.86 28.22
C VAL A 467 -6.02 36.52 27.94
N LEU A 468 -6.63 35.72 28.82
CA LEU A 468 -8.02 35.27 28.69
C LEU A 468 -8.81 35.54 29.98
N PRO A 469 -10.15 35.73 29.89
CA PRO A 469 -11.02 35.67 31.06
C PRO A 469 -10.91 34.31 31.76
N ALA A 470 -11.12 34.30 33.09
CA ALA A 470 -11.01 33.08 33.89
C ALA A 470 -11.91 31.93 33.38
N ALA A 471 -13.12 32.25 32.91
CA ALA A 471 -14.03 31.27 32.33
C ALA A 471 -13.47 30.61 31.05
N THR A 472 -12.96 31.40 30.10
CA THR A 472 -12.35 30.89 28.86
C THR A 472 -11.09 30.07 29.14
N ARG A 473 -10.26 30.52 30.10
CA ARG A 473 -9.07 29.77 30.54
C ARG A 473 -9.45 28.41 31.15
N GLY A 474 -10.48 28.38 31.99
CA GLY A 474 -10.97 27.12 32.59
C GLY A 474 -11.42 26.09 31.54
N TRP A 475 -12.12 26.53 30.49
CA TRP A 475 -12.50 25.64 29.38
C TRP A 475 -11.29 25.08 28.62
N LEU A 476 -10.25 25.89 28.36
CA LEU A 476 -9.03 25.38 27.72
C LEU A 476 -8.30 24.38 28.61
N GLU A 477 -8.20 24.63 29.91
CA GLU A 477 -7.61 23.67 30.85
C GLU A 477 -8.41 22.36 30.92
N GLU A 478 -9.73 22.42 30.83
CA GLU A 478 -10.59 21.23 30.76
C GLU A 478 -10.35 20.43 29.49
N VAL A 479 -10.22 21.09 28.33
CA VAL A 479 -9.84 20.46 27.06
C VAL A 479 -8.51 19.73 27.18
N LEU A 480 -7.48 20.38 27.75
CA LEU A 480 -6.16 19.77 27.91
C LEU A 480 -6.22 18.52 28.81
N LYS A 481 -6.94 18.61 29.94
CA LYS A 481 -7.18 17.45 30.83
C LYS A 481 -7.94 16.33 30.13
N HIS A 482 -8.93 16.67 29.30
CA HIS A 482 -9.69 15.68 28.54
C HIS A 482 -8.79 14.86 27.61
N VAL A 483 -7.86 15.51 26.90
CA VAL A 483 -6.90 14.81 26.04
C VAL A 483 -5.90 13.98 26.85
N GLN A 484 -5.38 14.53 27.96
CA GLN A 484 -4.43 13.83 28.83
C GLN A 484 -5.00 12.53 29.43
N HIS A 485 -6.27 12.54 29.84
CA HIS A 485 -6.94 11.38 30.44
C HIS A 485 -7.67 10.48 29.42
N ARG A 486 -7.52 10.77 28.11
CA ARG A 486 -8.19 10.05 27.03
C ARG A 486 -7.96 8.54 27.10
N HIS A 487 -6.71 8.10 27.26
CA HIS A 487 -6.37 6.67 27.34
C HIS A 487 -7.06 5.97 28.53
N GLN A 488 -7.07 6.62 29.71
CA GLN A 488 -7.69 6.08 30.92
C GLN A 488 -9.20 5.91 30.75
N VAL A 489 -9.90 6.94 30.28
CA VAL A 489 -11.37 6.92 30.23
C VAL A 489 -11.88 6.17 29.00
N ILE A 490 -11.31 6.41 27.83
CA ILE A 490 -11.84 5.84 26.58
C ILE A 490 -11.46 4.38 26.43
N GLU A 491 -10.19 4.05 26.64
CA GLU A 491 -9.66 2.72 26.35
C GLU A 491 -9.67 1.83 27.61
N GLN A 492 -9.10 2.29 28.73
CA GLN A 492 -9.00 1.45 29.95
C GLN A 492 -10.36 1.22 30.61
N TRP A 493 -11.21 2.25 30.73
CA TRP A 493 -12.58 2.08 31.23
C TRP A 493 -13.55 1.58 30.15
N GLY A 494 -13.11 1.52 28.88
CA GLY A 494 -13.84 0.89 27.77
C GLY A 494 -15.04 1.68 27.24
N PHE A 495 -15.04 3.01 27.36
CA PHE A 495 -16.09 3.86 26.79
C PHE A 495 -16.13 3.83 25.26
N ASP A 496 -15.04 3.42 24.60
CA ASP A 496 -15.00 3.19 23.14
C ASP A 496 -15.91 2.05 22.66
N ARG A 497 -16.16 1.04 23.51
CA ARG A 497 -17.05 -0.08 23.19
C ARG A 497 -18.52 0.32 23.06
N TYR A 498 -18.91 1.41 23.74
CA TYR A 498 -20.29 1.89 23.77
C TYR A 498 -20.50 3.13 22.88
N ASN A 499 -19.43 3.88 22.60
CA ASN A 499 -19.50 5.08 21.79
C ASN A 499 -18.29 5.14 20.83
N ALA A 500 -18.53 4.80 19.56
CA ALA A 500 -17.52 4.80 18.50
C ALA A 500 -16.85 6.17 18.31
N ASN A 501 -17.57 7.25 18.62
CA ASN A 501 -17.09 8.64 18.52
C ASN A 501 -16.51 9.14 19.85
N SER A 502 -16.25 8.27 20.82
CA SER A 502 -15.60 8.69 22.08
C SER A 502 -14.22 9.31 21.81
N ARG A 503 -13.49 8.78 20.82
CA ARG A 503 -12.10 9.12 20.45
C ARG A 503 -11.93 10.49 19.79
N ASN A 504 -12.95 11.00 19.11
CA ASN A 504 -12.86 12.29 18.42
C ASN A 504 -12.78 13.46 19.44
N LEU A 505 -12.13 14.56 19.10
CA LEU A 505 -12.25 15.79 19.86
C LEU A 505 -12.47 16.97 18.92
N CYS A 506 -13.73 17.36 18.78
CA CYS A 506 -14.12 18.48 17.92
C CYS A 506 -14.54 19.69 18.76
N MET A 507 -13.91 20.83 18.50
CA MET A 507 -14.05 22.06 19.28
C MET A 507 -14.36 23.26 18.40
N LEU A 508 -15.19 24.17 18.89
CA LEU A 508 -15.52 25.42 18.22
C LEU A 508 -15.07 26.62 19.07
N PHE A 509 -14.21 27.46 18.50
CA PHE A 509 -13.77 28.73 19.07
C PHE A 509 -14.54 29.87 18.42
N TYR A 510 -15.31 30.62 19.20
CA TYR A 510 -16.13 31.70 18.66
C TYR A 510 -15.90 33.02 19.39
N GLY A 511 -16.04 34.12 18.67
CA GLY A 511 -15.92 35.47 19.23
C GLY A 511 -15.40 36.47 18.21
N PRO A 512 -15.30 37.77 18.55
CA PRO A 512 -14.83 38.80 17.64
C PRO A 512 -13.43 38.53 17.06
N SER A 513 -13.11 39.13 15.92
CA SER A 513 -11.76 39.05 15.37
C SER A 513 -10.72 39.69 16.33
N GLY A 514 -9.50 39.16 16.34
CA GLY A 514 -8.40 39.69 17.17
C GLY A 514 -8.47 39.35 18.67
N THR A 515 -9.33 38.42 19.11
CA THR A 515 -9.44 37.98 20.51
C THR A 515 -8.56 36.78 20.88
N GLY A 516 -7.71 36.31 19.96
CA GLY A 516 -6.71 35.26 20.24
C GLY A 516 -7.12 33.83 19.91
N LYS A 517 -8.21 33.59 19.14
CA LYS A 517 -8.66 32.24 18.73
C LYS A 517 -7.55 31.39 18.08
N THR A 518 -6.87 31.95 17.08
CA THR A 518 -5.76 31.27 16.37
C THR A 518 -4.55 31.03 17.30
N MET A 519 -4.25 31.99 18.19
CA MET A 519 -3.21 31.83 19.21
C MET A 519 -3.56 30.72 20.21
N ALA A 520 -4.83 30.62 20.63
CA ALA A 520 -5.29 29.57 21.53
C ALA A 520 -5.19 28.18 20.88
N ALA A 521 -5.51 28.04 19.59
CA ALA A 521 -5.29 26.79 18.84
C ALA A 521 -3.80 26.39 18.82
N SER A 522 -2.91 27.38 18.60
CA SER A 522 -1.46 27.18 18.69
C SER A 522 -1.01 26.73 20.08
N ILE A 523 -1.62 27.27 21.15
CA ILE A 523 -1.29 26.89 22.53
C ILE A 523 -1.75 25.46 22.80
N VAL A 524 -2.98 25.10 22.42
CA VAL A 524 -3.50 23.73 22.58
C VAL A 524 -2.59 22.72 21.90
N ALA A 525 -2.19 22.97 20.65
CA ALA A 525 -1.27 22.09 19.93
C ALA A 525 0.11 22.00 20.61
N ASN A 526 0.66 23.13 21.09
CA ASN A 526 1.95 23.16 21.78
C ASN A 526 1.94 22.39 23.11
N GLU A 527 0.93 22.61 23.95
CA GLU A 527 0.78 21.95 25.25
C GLU A 527 0.57 20.43 25.10
N LEU A 528 -0.03 20.01 23.99
CA LEU A 528 -0.20 18.59 23.64
C LEU A 528 0.99 18.01 22.86
N ASN A 529 1.96 18.85 22.49
CA ASN A 529 3.13 18.53 21.68
C ASN A 529 2.83 17.97 20.28
N LEU A 530 1.73 18.43 19.69
CA LEU A 530 1.24 18.05 18.36
C LEU A 530 1.52 19.15 17.33
N GLY A 531 1.63 18.76 16.06
CA GLY A 531 1.64 19.72 14.94
C GLY A 531 0.28 20.40 14.77
N LEU A 532 0.28 21.69 14.43
CA LEU A 532 -0.93 22.45 14.12
C LEU A 532 -0.99 22.72 12.62
N TYR A 533 -2.03 22.25 11.96
CA TYR A 533 -2.24 22.48 10.53
C TYR A 533 -3.48 23.32 10.29
N ARG A 534 -3.28 24.50 9.71
CA ARG A 534 -4.36 25.37 9.29
C ARG A 534 -4.85 24.97 7.91
N VAL A 535 -6.10 24.57 7.82
CA VAL A 535 -6.76 24.20 6.57
C VAL A 535 -7.42 25.44 5.97
N ASP A 536 -7.07 25.77 4.73
CA ASP A 536 -7.71 26.85 3.99
C ASP A 536 -8.93 26.31 3.22
N LEU A 537 -10.10 26.52 3.81
CA LEU A 537 -11.38 26.05 3.27
C LEU A 537 -11.73 26.67 1.93
N ALA A 538 -11.34 27.93 1.68
CA ALA A 538 -11.60 28.58 0.40
C ALA A 538 -10.79 27.90 -0.72
N ASN A 539 -9.54 27.51 -0.44
CA ASN A 539 -8.71 26.75 -1.38
C ASN A 539 -9.19 25.30 -1.58
N VAL A 540 -9.71 24.64 -0.53
CA VAL A 540 -10.30 23.29 -0.63
C VAL A 540 -11.53 23.30 -1.55
N LEU A 541 -12.41 24.30 -1.40
CA LEU A 541 -13.70 24.35 -2.09
C LEU A 541 -13.63 24.94 -3.51
N SER A 542 -12.73 25.89 -3.78
CA SER A 542 -12.72 26.66 -5.03
C SER A 542 -12.01 25.99 -6.22
N LYS A 543 -11.00 25.13 -5.99
CA LYS A 543 -10.20 24.56 -7.08
C LYS A 543 -10.85 23.37 -7.81
N TYR A 544 -11.82 22.68 -7.22
CA TYR A 544 -12.23 21.36 -7.71
C TYR A 544 -13.74 21.11 -7.56
N ILE A 545 -14.53 21.56 -8.53
CA ILE A 545 -15.93 21.12 -8.70
C ILE A 545 -15.89 19.69 -9.23
N GLY A 546 -16.01 18.69 -8.34
CA GLY A 546 -16.13 17.26 -8.71
C GLY A 546 -15.18 16.28 -8.01
N ASP A 547 -14.04 16.74 -7.46
CA ASP A 547 -13.02 15.90 -6.79
C ASP A 547 -12.79 16.30 -5.32
N THR A 548 -13.65 17.15 -4.75
CA THR A 548 -13.51 17.75 -3.41
C THR A 548 -13.59 16.72 -2.29
N GLU A 549 -14.44 15.69 -2.42
CA GLU A 549 -14.59 14.62 -1.42
C GLU A 549 -13.35 13.74 -1.30
N LYS A 550 -12.69 13.39 -2.42
CA LYS A 550 -11.47 12.59 -2.40
C LYS A 550 -10.32 13.33 -1.74
N HIS A 551 -10.16 14.63 -2.03
CA HIS A 551 -9.12 15.44 -1.40
C HIS A 551 -9.40 15.68 0.08
N LEU A 552 -10.66 15.87 0.47
CA LEU A 552 -11.05 15.90 1.89
C LEU A 552 -10.80 14.55 2.56
N ALA A 553 -11.13 13.43 1.92
CA ALA A 553 -10.82 12.09 2.42
C ALA A 553 -9.31 11.96 2.69
N GLN A 554 -8.50 12.26 1.68
CA GLN A 554 -7.04 12.27 1.74
C GLN A 554 -6.50 13.20 2.83
N LEU A 555 -7.02 14.42 2.97
CA LEU A 555 -6.62 15.36 4.03
C LEU A 555 -6.80 14.73 5.42
N PHE A 556 -7.98 14.16 5.68
CA PHE A 556 -8.25 13.52 6.98
C PHE A 556 -7.49 12.21 7.16
N ASP A 557 -7.29 11.42 6.10
CA ASP A 557 -6.50 10.17 6.15
C ASP A 557 -5.02 10.46 6.42
N GLN A 558 -4.46 11.51 5.79
CA GLN A 558 -3.12 12.03 6.05
C GLN A 558 -3.00 12.65 7.46
N ALA A 559 -4.02 13.37 7.91
CA ALA A 559 -4.03 13.89 9.28
C ALA A 559 -4.06 12.78 10.32
N GLU A 560 -4.73 11.66 10.02
CA GLU A 560 -4.81 10.49 10.88
C GLU A 560 -3.47 9.75 10.95
N SER A 561 -2.71 9.67 9.84
CA SER A 561 -1.35 9.09 9.84
C SER A 561 -0.32 9.95 10.57
N MET A 562 -0.43 11.28 10.47
CA MET A 562 0.52 12.22 11.09
C MET A 562 0.21 12.53 12.56
N ASN A 563 -1.02 12.27 12.99
CA ASN A 563 -1.55 12.57 14.32
C ASN A 563 -1.41 14.05 14.68
N VAL A 564 -2.13 14.90 13.96
CA VAL A 564 -2.02 16.37 14.06
C VAL A 564 -3.32 17.04 14.51
N VAL A 565 -3.21 18.28 14.97
CA VAL A 565 -4.36 19.16 15.23
C VAL A 565 -4.75 19.86 13.93
N LEU A 566 -5.98 19.64 13.47
CA LEU A 566 -6.54 20.34 12.32
C LEU A 566 -7.25 21.61 12.79
N PHE A 567 -6.84 22.76 12.26
CA PHE A 567 -7.43 24.06 12.53
C PHE A 567 -8.10 24.63 11.29
N PHE A 568 -9.42 24.77 11.36
CA PHE A 568 -10.24 25.37 10.31
C PHE A 568 -10.56 26.81 10.71
N ASP A 569 -9.89 27.77 10.07
CA ASP A 569 -10.13 29.19 10.31
C ASP A 569 -11.28 29.73 9.47
N GLU A 570 -11.95 30.78 9.95
CA GLU A 570 -13.07 31.46 9.26
C GLU A 570 -14.18 30.52 8.77
N ALA A 571 -14.58 29.59 9.63
CA ALA A 571 -15.53 28.54 9.30
C ALA A 571 -16.96 29.06 9.03
N GLU A 572 -17.25 30.35 9.21
CA GLU A 572 -18.52 30.97 8.78
C GLU A 572 -18.86 30.74 7.31
N SER A 573 -17.85 30.59 6.44
CA SER A 573 -18.00 30.29 5.01
C SER A 573 -18.61 28.90 4.75
N LEU A 574 -18.38 27.93 5.65
CA LEU A 574 -18.95 26.59 5.55
C LEU A 574 -20.38 26.50 6.06
N PHE A 575 -20.77 27.44 6.93
CA PHE A 575 -21.94 27.29 7.79
C PHE A 575 -22.96 28.41 7.63
N SER A 576 -22.82 29.26 6.60
CA SER A 576 -23.85 30.22 6.24
C SER A 576 -25.20 29.51 6.06
N LYS A 577 -26.27 30.04 6.67
CA LYS A 577 -27.63 29.48 6.58
C LYS A 577 -27.92 29.03 5.16
N ARG A 578 -28.30 27.76 5.00
CA ARG A 578 -28.67 27.14 3.72
C ARG A 578 -29.47 28.16 2.91
N THR A 579 -28.92 28.63 1.81
CA THR A 579 -29.68 29.42 0.84
C THR A 579 -30.80 28.53 0.33
N GLU A 580 -32.03 29.06 0.26
CA GLU A 580 -33.12 28.37 -0.41
C GLU A 580 -32.66 28.04 -1.84
N THR A 581 -32.61 26.75 -2.14
CA THR A 581 -32.00 26.20 -3.36
C THR A 581 -32.68 26.76 -4.60
N HIS A 582 -31.96 27.60 -5.35
CA HIS A 582 -32.39 28.02 -6.69
C HIS A 582 -31.59 27.35 -7.81
N ASP A 583 -30.35 26.89 -7.57
CA ASP A 583 -29.47 26.30 -8.60
C ASP A 583 -28.91 24.90 -8.26
N ALA A 584 -28.48 24.17 -9.31
CA ALA A 584 -27.81 22.87 -9.16
C ALA A 584 -26.46 22.96 -8.41
N HIS A 585 -25.80 24.12 -8.48
CA HIS A 585 -24.52 24.38 -7.80
C HIS A 585 -24.69 24.44 -6.27
N ASP A 586 -25.78 25.02 -5.78
CA ASP A 586 -26.11 25.10 -4.34
C ASP A 586 -26.36 23.72 -3.73
N ARG A 587 -26.90 22.77 -4.51
CA ARG A 587 -27.09 21.38 -4.05
C ARG A 587 -25.76 20.65 -3.88
N TYR A 588 -24.79 20.89 -4.78
CA TYR A 588 -23.46 20.31 -4.68
C TYR A 588 -22.65 20.86 -3.50
N ALA A 589 -22.72 22.17 -3.26
CA ALA A 589 -22.08 22.79 -2.09
C ALA A 589 -22.63 22.24 -0.77
N ASN A 590 -23.95 22.04 -0.67
CA ASN A 590 -24.57 21.48 0.54
C ASN A 590 -24.19 20.01 0.81
N LEU A 591 -24.02 19.19 -0.23
CA LEU A 591 -23.55 17.79 -0.10
C LEU A 591 -22.10 17.74 0.39
N GLN A 592 -21.23 18.58 -0.16
CA GLN A 592 -19.81 18.66 0.24
C GLN A 592 -19.63 19.11 1.69
N THR A 593 -20.41 20.10 2.15
CA THR A 593 -20.42 20.51 3.56
C THR A 593 -20.88 19.38 4.48
N GLY A 594 -21.86 18.57 4.03
CA GLY A 594 -22.31 17.39 4.77
C GLY A 594 -21.22 16.33 4.95
N TYR A 595 -20.47 16.04 3.87
CA TYR A 595 -19.33 15.11 3.90
C TYR A 595 -18.20 15.62 4.81
N LEU A 596 -17.79 16.88 4.67
CA LEU A 596 -16.77 17.51 5.51
C LEU A 596 -17.11 17.39 6.99
N LEU A 597 -18.36 17.70 7.35
CA LEU A 597 -18.83 17.60 8.73
C LEU A 597 -18.83 16.18 9.27
N GLN A 598 -19.23 15.20 8.45
CA GLN A 598 -19.13 13.80 8.82
C GLN A 598 -17.67 13.41 9.09
N ARG A 599 -16.73 13.84 8.23
CA ARG A 599 -15.31 13.55 8.43
C ARG A 599 -14.73 14.22 9.68
N ILE A 600 -15.10 15.46 9.95
CA ILE A 600 -14.74 16.18 11.19
C ILE A 600 -15.22 15.41 12.43
N GLU A 601 -16.40 14.79 12.37
CA GLU A 601 -16.92 13.95 13.46
C GLU A 601 -16.22 12.60 13.55
N THR A 602 -15.87 11.96 12.44
CA THR A 602 -15.25 10.63 12.49
C THR A 602 -13.75 10.67 12.75
N TYR A 603 -13.10 11.83 12.55
CA TYR A 603 -11.67 11.96 12.72
C TYR A 603 -11.26 11.64 14.18
N PRO A 604 -10.39 10.64 14.41
CA PRO A 604 -10.02 10.22 15.76
C PRO A 604 -9.04 11.18 16.46
N GLY A 605 -8.59 12.24 15.80
CA GLY A 605 -7.73 13.28 16.37
C GLY A 605 -8.48 14.51 16.87
N ILE A 606 -7.78 15.65 16.90
CA ILE A 606 -8.29 16.93 17.40
C ILE A 606 -8.61 17.85 16.23
N VAL A 607 -9.85 18.33 16.18
CA VAL A 607 -10.30 19.35 15.23
C VAL A 607 -10.73 20.60 15.98
N ILE A 608 -10.18 21.74 15.56
CA ILE A 608 -10.53 23.06 16.09
C ILE A 608 -11.08 23.88 14.93
N LEU A 609 -12.28 24.43 15.09
CA LEU A 609 -12.86 25.37 14.15
C LEU A 609 -12.93 26.75 14.81
N SER A 610 -12.59 27.81 14.09
CA SER A 610 -12.85 29.18 14.54
C SER A 610 -13.91 29.88 13.70
N THR A 611 -14.75 30.66 14.35
CA THR A 611 -15.70 31.54 13.66
C THR A 611 -15.85 32.89 14.35
N ASN A 612 -16.11 33.92 13.54
CA ASN A 612 -16.46 35.24 14.03
C ASN A 612 -17.98 35.44 14.18
N LEU A 613 -18.80 34.59 13.55
CA LEU A 613 -20.25 34.79 13.36
C LEU A 613 -21.07 33.58 13.83
N LEU A 614 -21.09 33.31 15.13
CA LEU A 614 -21.85 32.18 15.70
C LEU A 614 -23.35 32.21 15.34
N THR A 615 -23.95 33.40 15.22
CA THR A 615 -25.38 33.57 14.91
C THR A 615 -25.80 33.02 13.55
N ASN A 616 -24.83 32.84 12.63
CA ASN A 616 -25.08 32.35 11.29
C ASN A 616 -25.03 30.82 11.21
N MET A 617 -24.52 30.14 12.25
CA MET A 617 -24.41 28.68 12.29
C MET A 617 -25.75 28.01 12.64
N ASP A 618 -26.04 26.89 11.97
CA ASP A 618 -27.22 26.06 12.26
C ASP A 618 -27.07 25.34 13.63
N LYS A 619 -28.16 25.32 14.40
CA LYS A 619 -28.28 24.63 15.70
C LYS A 619 -28.07 23.12 15.61
N ALA A 620 -28.29 22.52 14.44
CA ALA A 620 -27.96 21.11 14.23
C ALA A 620 -26.45 20.85 14.26
N PHE A 621 -25.63 21.84 13.89
CA PHE A 621 -24.18 21.73 13.86
C PHE A 621 -23.54 21.98 15.22
N THR A 622 -24.05 22.94 15.99
CA THR A 622 -23.50 23.26 17.31
C THR A 622 -23.54 22.06 18.27
N ARG A 623 -24.51 21.15 18.11
CA ARG A 623 -24.64 19.91 18.91
C ARG A 623 -23.51 18.88 18.68
N ARG A 624 -22.71 19.04 17.62
CA ARG A 624 -21.65 18.09 17.22
C ARG A 624 -20.30 18.43 17.85
N PHE A 625 -20.12 19.65 18.35
CA PHE A 625 -18.90 20.06 19.05
C PHE A 625 -18.95 19.60 20.51
N LYS A 626 -17.89 18.95 20.98
CA LYS A 626 -17.75 18.56 22.39
C LYS A 626 -17.52 19.78 23.28
N PHE A 627 -16.78 20.76 22.76
CA PHE A 627 -16.51 22.02 23.45
C PHE A 627 -16.83 23.20 22.54
N MET A 628 -17.56 24.17 23.08
CA MET A 628 -17.79 25.47 22.46
C MET A 628 -17.21 26.54 23.39
N ILE A 629 -16.12 27.19 22.95
CA ILE A 629 -15.35 28.11 23.78
C ILE A 629 -15.52 29.54 23.24
N GLU A 630 -16.05 30.41 24.09
CA GLU A 630 -16.19 31.84 23.81
C GLU A 630 -14.89 32.60 24.08
N TYR A 631 -14.51 33.42 23.11
CA TYR A 631 -13.42 34.40 23.20
C TYR A 631 -14.03 35.80 23.14
N PRO A 632 -14.52 36.32 24.29
CA PRO A 632 -15.20 37.60 24.32
C PRO A 632 -14.23 38.76 24.04
N PHE A 633 -14.80 39.92 23.72
CA PHE A 633 -14.02 41.14 23.59
C PHE A 633 -13.36 41.49 24.95
N PRO A 634 -12.07 41.86 25.00
CA PRO A 634 -11.37 42.05 26.27
C PRO A 634 -11.92 43.27 27.02
N GLY A 635 -12.18 43.08 28.32
CA GLY A 635 -12.53 44.17 29.23
C GLY A 635 -11.31 45.01 29.63
N VAL A 636 -11.53 46.05 30.44
CA VAL A 636 -10.47 46.99 30.85
C VAL A 636 -9.30 46.25 31.52
N LEU A 637 -9.58 45.33 32.45
CA LEU A 637 -8.56 44.56 33.16
C LEU A 637 -7.70 43.72 32.21
N GLN A 638 -8.31 43.05 31.23
CA GLN A 638 -7.58 42.27 30.23
C GLN A 638 -6.77 43.17 29.30
N ARG A 639 -7.32 44.31 28.87
CA ARG A 639 -6.61 45.28 28.03
C ARG A 639 -5.38 45.86 28.73
N ARG A 640 -5.45 46.14 30.04
CA ARG A 640 -4.26 46.55 30.83
C ARG A 640 -3.14 45.52 30.74
N GLN A 641 -3.48 44.25 30.97
CA GLN A 641 -2.51 43.16 30.86
C GLN A 641 -1.96 43.01 29.45
N LEU A 642 -2.80 43.16 28.42
CA LEU A 642 -2.40 43.12 27.03
C LEU A 642 -1.43 44.25 26.69
N TRP A 643 -1.69 45.49 27.11
CA TRP A 643 -0.79 46.63 26.90
C TRP A 643 0.58 46.42 27.55
N HIS A 644 0.63 45.95 28.80
CA HIS A 644 1.90 45.64 29.47
C HIS A 644 2.69 44.52 28.77
N LYS A 645 2.00 43.54 28.16
CA LYS A 645 2.64 42.43 27.43
C LYS A 645 2.94 42.75 25.97
N ALA A 646 2.45 43.87 25.43
CA ALA A 646 2.58 44.19 24.01
C ALA A 646 4.01 44.55 23.58
N PHE A 647 4.87 44.92 24.54
CA PHE A 647 6.25 45.33 24.29
C PHE A 647 7.25 44.29 24.79
N PRO A 648 8.26 43.91 23.99
CA PRO A 648 9.33 43.04 24.46
C PRO A 648 10.21 43.75 25.51
N PRO A 649 10.91 43.02 26.39
CA PRO A 649 11.74 43.60 27.45
C PRO A 649 12.85 44.56 26.96
N GLY A 650 13.27 44.43 25.70
CA GLY A 650 14.27 45.29 25.08
C GLY A 650 13.73 46.54 24.38
N ALA A 651 12.42 46.76 24.35
CA ALA A 651 11.84 47.96 23.73
C ALA A 651 12.01 49.18 24.66
N PRO A 652 12.58 50.29 24.18
CA PRO A 652 12.70 51.50 24.99
C PRO A 652 11.33 52.18 25.15
N LEU A 653 10.83 52.25 26.38
CA LEU A 653 9.59 52.93 26.74
C LEU A 653 9.93 54.24 27.46
N ALA A 654 9.22 55.31 27.12
CA ALA A 654 9.34 56.58 27.84
C ALA A 654 8.47 56.58 29.11
N ASP A 655 8.85 57.38 30.11
CA ASP A 655 8.13 57.46 31.39
C ASP A 655 6.71 58.05 31.26
N ASN A 656 6.39 58.69 30.14
CA ASN A 656 5.08 59.30 29.88
C ASN A 656 4.02 58.32 29.35
N VAL A 657 4.33 57.03 29.23
CA VAL A 657 3.40 56.03 28.72
C VAL A 657 2.40 55.62 29.80
N ASP A 658 1.11 55.87 29.55
CA ASP A 658 0.01 55.50 30.44
C ASP A 658 -0.80 54.35 29.83
N PHE A 659 -0.50 53.11 30.24
CA PHE A 659 -1.21 51.92 29.78
C PHE A 659 -2.60 51.77 30.39
N GLU A 660 -2.80 52.32 31.59
CA GLU A 660 -4.08 52.37 32.29
C GLU A 660 -5.10 53.18 31.47
N LEU A 661 -4.71 54.38 31.05
CA LEU A 661 -5.53 55.27 30.25
C LEU A 661 -5.87 54.64 28.89
N LEU A 662 -4.89 54.03 28.22
CA LEU A 662 -5.13 53.31 26.96
C LEU A 662 -6.05 52.10 27.15
N ALA A 663 -5.92 51.36 28.25
CA ALA A 663 -6.80 50.24 28.52
C ALA A 663 -8.25 50.67 28.82
N GLU A 664 -8.44 51.80 29.49
CA GLU A 664 -9.76 52.31 29.82
C GLU A 664 -10.46 52.94 28.61
N LYS A 665 -9.78 53.85 27.92
CA LYS A 665 -10.35 54.65 26.83
C LYS A 665 -10.32 53.94 25.47
N ALA A 666 -9.32 53.10 25.20
CA ALA A 666 -9.19 52.39 23.93
C ALA A 666 -9.91 51.03 23.97
N SER A 667 -11.15 50.99 23.48
CA SER A 667 -11.91 49.73 23.33
C SER A 667 -11.43 48.95 22.10
N LEU A 668 -10.36 48.18 22.31
CA LEU A 668 -9.59 47.48 21.27
C LEU A 668 -9.41 45.99 21.58
N SER A 669 -9.31 45.16 20.53
CA SER A 669 -8.98 43.74 20.67
C SER A 669 -7.48 43.55 20.94
N GLY A 670 -7.07 42.38 21.42
CA GLY A 670 -5.65 42.07 21.62
C GLY A 670 -4.82 42.16 20.34
N GLY A 671 -5.40 41.73 19.20
CA GLY A 671 -4.78 41.90 17.89
C GLY A 671 -4.55 43.36 17.51
N ASN A 672 -5.52 44.25 17.80
CA ASN A 672 -5.35 45.69 17.55
C ASN A 672 -4.28 46.30 18.47
N ILE A 673 -4.26 45.92 19.75
CA ILE A 673 -3.26 46.41 20.71
C ILE A 673 -1.84 46.04 20.23
N ASN A 674 -1.63 44.79 19.79
CA ASN A 674 -0.34 44.38 19.24
C ASN A 674 0.05 45.16 17.97
N ASN A 675 -0.91 45.40 17.06
CA ASN A 675 -0.65 46.21 15.86
C ASN A 675 -0.26 47.65 16.22
N ILE A 676 -0.92 48.24 17.22
CA ILE A 676 -0.63 49.60 17.68
C ILE A 676 0.74 49.67 18.34
N ALA A 677 1.05 48.74 19.24
CA ALA A 677 2.35 48.69 19.91
C ALA A 677 3.50 48.57 18.89
N LEU A 678 3.35 47.68 17.91
CA LEU A 678 4.34 47.52 16.84
C LEU A 678 4.48 48.79 15.99
N ARG A 679 3.35 49.42 15.61
CA ARG A 679 3.35 50.66 14.82
C ARG A 679 3.97 51.82 15.60
N ALA A 680 3.65 51.97 16.88
CA ALA A 680 4.23 52.97 17.75
C ALA A 680 5.75 52.79 17.90
N ALA A 681 6.22 51.53 17.99
CA ALA A 681 7.65 51.23 17.97
C ALA A 681 8.33 51.66 16.66
N PHE A 682 7.69 51.47 15.51
CA PHE A 682 8.20 51.98 14.23
C PHE A 682 8.24 53.50 14.15
N TYR A 683 7.24 54.20 14.70
CA TYR A 683 7.26 55.67 14.79
C TYR A 683 8.42 56.16 15.67
N ALA A 684 8.56 55.60 16.86
CA ALA A 684 9.65 55.94 17.77
C ALA A 684 11.03 55.66 17.16
N ALA A 685 11.18 54.53 16.47
CA ALA A 685 12.42 54.19 15.78
C ALA A 685 12.77 55.15 14.63
N ALA A 686 11.77 55.59 13.86
CA ALA A 686 11.96 56.57 12.78
C ALA A 686 12.37 57.95 13.31
N GLU A 687 11.93 58.29 14.52
CA GLU A 687 12.24 59.56 15.18
C GLU A 687 13.46 59.47 16.12
N HIS A 688 14.10 58.30 16.20
CA HIS A 688 15.23 57.98 17.08
C HIS A 688 14.96 58.25 18.57
N GLN A 689 13.74 57.96 19.02
CA GLN A 689 13.28 58.18 20.40
C GLN A 689 12.76 56.89 21.04
N ALA A 690 12.55 56.93 22.36
CA ALA A 690 11.80 55.89 23.06
C ALA A 690 10.31 55.95 22.69
N VAL A 691 9.61 54.83 22.83
CA VAL A 691 8.16 54.76 22.61
C VAL A 691 7.47 55.55 23.71
N GLY A 692 6.97 56.74 23.38
CA GLY A 692 6.17 57.59 24.25
C GLY A 692 4.68 57.59 23.88
N MET A 693 3.91 58.32 24.69
CA MET A 693 2.46 58.41 24.53
C MET A 693 2.02 59.00 23.18
N ASP A 694 2.75 59.98 22.64
CA ASP A 694 2.43 60.60 21.35
C ASP A 694 2.50 59.59 20.18
N HIS A 695 3.50 58.69 20.20
CA HIS A 695 3.62 57.61 19.22
C HIS A 695 2.45 56.63 19.34
N LEU A 696 2.01 56.33 20.56
CA LEU A 696 0.90 55.43 20.83
C LEU A 696 -0.42 56.04 20.38
N LEU A 697 -0.71 57.29 20.74
CA LEU A 697 -1.93 57.99 20.33
C LEU A 697 -2.02 58.12 18.80
N ARG A 698 -0.91 58.46 18.14
CA ARG A 698 -0.84 58.47 16.66
C ARG A 698 -1.10 57.08 16.06
N ALA A 699 -0.59 56.02 16.68
CA ALA A 699 -0.84 54.66 16.22
C ALA A 699 -2.28 54.19 16.51
N VAL A 700 -2.88 54.61 17.63
CA VAL A 700 -4.30 54.40 17.97
C VAL A 700 -5.19 55.08 16.95
N GLU A 701 -4.93 56.35 16.62
CA GLU A 701 -5.66 57.11 15.59
C GLU A 701 -5.72 56.33 14.27
N ARG A 702 -4.56 55.85 13.79
CA ARG A 702 -4.48 55.06 12.55
C ARG A 702 -5.21 53.73 12.62
N GLU A 703 -5.21 53.07 13.77
CA GLU A 703 -5.95 51.82 13.94
C GLU A 703 -7.46 52.09 14.05
N TYR A 704 -7.88 53.22 14.64
CA TYR A 704 -9.27 53.67 14.70
C TYR A 704 -9.80 54.03 13.31
N ASP A 705 -9.01 54.74 12.48
CA ASP A 705 -9.32 55.01 11.08
C ASP A 705 -9.61 53.69 10.32
N LYS A 706 -8.73 52.69 10.50
CA LYS A 706 -8.88 51.36 9.88
C LYS A 706 -10.15 50.63 10.34
N LEU A 707 -10.54 50.83 11.60
CA LEU A 707 -11.75 50.25 12.19
C LEU A 707 -13.02 51.07 11.89
N GLY A 708 -12.92 52.22 11.24
CA GLY A 708 -14.04 53.14 11.00
C GLY A 708 -14.57 53.80 12.28
N LYS A 709 -13.74 53.94 13.32
CA LYS A 709 -14.09 54.59 14.59
C LYS A 709 -13.62 56.04 14.60
N VAL A 710 -14.39 56.92 15.27
CA VAL A 710 -13.98 58.33 15.48
C VAL A 710 -12.90 58.39 16.55
N PHE A 711 -11.81 59.11 16.27
CA PHE A 711 -10.72 59.37 17.21
C PHE A 711 -10.67 60.86 17.53
N ALA A 712 -10.65 61.21 18.81
CA ALA A 712 -10.34 62.55 19.28
C ALA A 712 -9.30 62.46 20.41
N VAL A 713 -8.21 63.22 20.30
CA VAL A 713 -7.12 63.21 21.29
C VAL A 713 -7.63 63.58 22.69
N GLY A 714 -8.63 64.47 22.78
CA GLY A 714 -9.24 64.87 24.05
C GLY A 714 -9.99 63.75 24.79
N ASP A 715 -10.36 62.66 24.12
CA ASP A 715 -11.00 61.50 24.76
C ASP A 715 -9.99 60.64 25.54
N PHE A 716 -8.70 60.84 25.27
CA PHE A 716 -7.57 60.14 25.91
C PHE A 716 -6.92 61.03 26.97
N ALA A 717 -7.74 61.54 27.89
CA ALA A 717 -7.32 62.18 29.13
C ALA A 717 -8.13 61.61 30.30
N TRP A 718 -7.54 61.62 31.50
CA TRP A 718 -8.29 61.40 32.73
C TRP A 718 -9.27 62.56 32.91
N ALA A 719 -10.49 62.26 33.36
CA ALA A 719 -11.40 63.34 33.74
C ALA A 719 -10.73 64.11 34.89
N GLU A 720 -10.69 65.44 34.81
CA GLU A 720 -10.33 66.25 35.97
C GLU A 720 -11.40 65.98 37.04
N ASP A 721 -11.01 65.36 38.15
CA ASP A 721 -11.89 65.14 39.30
C ASP A 721 -12.36 66.50 39.83
N ASP A 722 -13.66 66.80 39.73
CA ASP A 722 -14.35 67.87 40.47
C ASP A 722 -14.69 67.42 41.91
#